data_AF-A0A7W8L1U2-F1
#
_entry.id   AF-A0A7W8L1U2-F1
#
_cell.length_a   1.000
_cell.length_b   1.000
_cell.length_c   1.000
_cell.angle_alpha   90.00
_cell.angle_beta   90.00
_cell.angle_gamma   90.00
#
_symmetry.space_group_name_H-M   'P 1'
#
loop_
_entity.id
_entity.type
_entity.pdbx_description
1 polymer ?
#
loop_
_entity_poly.entity_id
_entity_poly.type
_entity_poly.pdbx_seq_one_letter_code
_entity_poly.pdbx_strand_id
1 'polypeptide(L)'
;MAGQINGNPNFGPNDAAKIIVNQVNSNNPSLLRGYVEVAGQKAAAVVIANSSGLVVDGGGFINTSRGILTTGNPLIDGSGNLTGFNVTGGTITVQGAGLNASNIDQVDLIARAVQANAAIYANTLNVVTGANSVDYAGLNATPITGSGAAPGVSIDVAQLGGMYANRITLVGTEKGVGVANAGTIAAQAGDLTLTSSGQLVQSGTMNASGSIGISAASVANSGTIFGQRNTTIGATGALTNSGTLAAQQDLMATAGSVASTGLLGAGVNPDGSLGSNGNLSVTSAGLLSATGQNVASGIVTLYGVSLDLANAQTWAGTALALTATGGSLGLANATTGAGTSITVNAAGTLDNSGGTFSKTPDVNDILNQQADTMAAAQAAGQVVAQGIGAYAESKLEAAQKAGDAAGEAAWDEGGDNRALLHAAGGALIGGLGGGSAFGAIGGAAGAALSSKLAGQLESLSKGVGAETSSELLGNLAANVAAGVAGVLVGGTAGAATASNVELYNQMLHRKKDLVSQVCGAGAQCSDATLNAVIQAQGANADAAAGSLQPNYATANGGVLSANGTLAVNLYDGQRYVGGGVSITNPSAVSWMPSGTATLGWIFGAQDAGSTNSFLNGDGSQYFISVPTPFGVNAFGAITHAYGGSTAVEIGFGSPGGKTIGVMPWGHSSPVSAK
;
A
#
# COMPACT_ATOMS: atom_id res chain seq x y z
N MET A 1 -18.83 -12.89 26.57
CA MET A 1 -20.21 -12.36 26.79
C MET A 1 -20.92 -13.23 27.80
N ALA A 2 -21.88 -12.67 28.55
CA ALA A 2 -22.22 -13.10 29.92
C ALA A 2 -23.17 -14.30 30.08
N GLY A 3 -23.65 -14.92 29.00
CA GLY A 3 -24.61 -16.02 29.08
C GLY A 3 -26.01 -15.55 29.50
N GLN A 4 -26.74 -16.38 30.26
CA GLN A 4 -28.09 -16.03 30.71
C GLN A 4 -28.06 -14.91 31.76
N ILE A 5 -28.87 -13.88 31.54
CA ILE A 5 -28.97 -12.69 32.37
C ILE A 5 -30.43 -12.38 32.69
N ASN A 6 -30.69 -11.97 33.94
CA ASN A 6 -32.04 -11.60 34.39
C ASN A 6 -32.46 -10.23 33.85
N GLY A 7 -33.77 -9.96 33.84
CA GLY A 7 -34.30 -8.64 33.50
C GLY A 7 -33.76 -7.54 34.42
N ASN A 8 -33.51 -6.36 33.87
CA ASN A 8 -32.98 -5.22 34.62
C ASN A 8 -34.09 -4.66 35.55
N PRO A 9 -33.90 -4.70 36.90
CA PRO A 9 -34.94 -4.29 37.85
C PRO A 9 -35.22 -2.77 37.84
N ASN A 10 -34.40 -1.98 37.15
CA ASN A 10 -34.61 -0.54 37.00
C ASN A 10 -35.66 -0.20 35.91
N PHE A 11 -36.09 -1.17 35.11
CA PHE A 11 -37.12 -0.99 34.07
C PHE A 11 -38.42 -1.68 34.47
N GLY A 12 -39.54 -1.09 34.03
CA GLY A 12 -40.85 -1.73 34.13
C GLY A 12 -40.97 -2.95 33.18
N PRO A 13 -42.02 -3.77 33.33
CA PRO A 13 -42.27 -4.88 32.41
C PRO A 13 -42.36 -4.39 30.95
N ASN A 14 -41.60 -5.03 30.06
CA ASN A 14 -41.49 -4.69 28.63
C ASN A 14 -40.94 -3.27 28.33
N ASP A 15 -40.36 -2.59 29.31
CA ASP A 15 -39.69 -1.31 29.11
C ASP A 15 -38.19 -1.50 28.82
N ALA A 16 -37.63 -0.61 28.00
CA ALA A 16 -36.23 -0.65 27.60
C ALA A 16 -35.73 0.74 27.18
N ALA A 17 -34.45 1.01 27.45
CA ALA A 17 -33.80 2.22 26.97
C ALA A 17 -33.71 2.25 25.44
N LYS A 18 -34.10 3.38 24.84
CA LYS A 18 -33.87 3.64 23.41
C LYS A 18 -32.41 4.05 23.15
N ILE A 19 -31.87 4.90 24.01
CA ILE A 19 -30.47 5.36 23.96
C ILE A 19 -29.85 5.06 25.32
N ILE A 20 -28.66 4.46 25.32
CA ILE A 20 -27.90 4.16 26.53
C ILE A 20 -26.67 5.06 26.56
N VAL A 21 -26.59 5.98 27.53
CA VAL A 21 -25.45 6.89 27.68
C VAL A 21 -24.57 6.44 28.86
N ASN A 22 -23.34 6.05 28.56
CA ASN A 22 -22.31 5.73 29.54
C ASN A 22 -21.34 6.92 29.62
N GLN A 23 -21.53 7.76 30.62
CA GLN A 23 -20.70 8.95 30.84
C GLN A 23 -19.70 8.72 31.97
N VAL A 24 -18.41 8.87 31.66
CA VAL A 24 -17.31 8.78 32.63
C VAL A 24 -16.91 10.19 33.05
N ASN A 25 -16.93 10.45 34.36
CA ASN A 25 -16.59 11.75 34.96
C ASN A 25 -15.19 11.75 35.62
N SER A 26 -14.39 10.71 35.41
CA SER A 26 -13.02 10.61 35.94
C SER A 26 -12.00 11.23 34.98
N ASN A 27 -10.82 11.56 35.50
CA ASN A 27 -9.69 12.07 34.70
C ASN A 27 -8.92 10.97 33.95
N ASN A 28 -9.34 9.70 34.06
CA ASN A 28 -8.70 8.59 33.36
C ASN A 28 -9.42 8.33 32.03
N PRO A 29 -8.67 8.01 30.95
CA PRO A 29 -9.27 7.62 29.68
C PRO A 29 -9.97 6.26 29.79
N SER A 30 -10.97 6.04 28.94
CA SER A 30 -11.66 4.75 28.83
C SER A 30 -10.87 3.80 27.92
N LEU A 31 -10.71 2.54 28.32
CA LEU A 31 -10.08 1.50 27.52
C LEU A 31 -11.15 0.52 27.02
N LEU A 32 -11.35 0.44 25.70
CA LEU A 32 -12.30 -0.48 25.06
C LEU A 32 -11.52 -1.62 24.41
N ARG A 33 -11.45 -2.76 25.10
CA ARG A 33 -10.72 -3.97 24.69
C ARG A 33 -11.63 -5.15 24.32
N GLY A 34 -12.79 -4.84 23.78
CA GLY A 34 -13.84 -5.82 23.49
C GLY A 34 -15.15 -5.15 23.12
N TYR A 35 -16.14 -5.98 22.82
CA TYR A 35 -17.45 -5.52 22.39
C TYR A 35 -18.32 -5.05 23.55
N VAL A 36 -19.06 -3.97 23.32
CA VAL A 36 -20.15 -3.49 24.19
C VAL A 36 -21.46 -4.10 23.71
N GLU A 37 -22.04 -4.98 24.51
CA GLU A 37 -23.29 -5.68 24.18
C GLU A 37 -24.48 -5.07 24.92
N VAL A 38 -25.57 -4.82 24.18
CA VAL A 38 -26.87 -4.51 24.79
C VAL A 38 -27.64 -5.81 24.99
N ALA A 39 -27.91 -6.13 26.24
CA ALA A 39 -28.78 -7.22 26.63
C ALA A 39 -30.26 -6.88 26.48
N GLY A 40 -31.03 -7.71 25.76
CA GLY A 40 -32.48 -7.57 25.63
C GLY A 40 -32.91 -6.86 24.35
N GLN A 41 -33.84 -5.90 24.44
CA GLN A 41 -34.34 -5.16 23.28
C GLN A 41 -33.20 -4.37 22.59
N LYS A 42 -33.16 -4.38 21.26
CA LYS A 42 -32.14 -3.67 20.47
C LYS A 42 -32.21 -2.18 20.79
N ALA A 43 -31.11 -1.60 21.29
CA ALA A 43 -31.03 -0.16 21.54
C ALA A 43 -30.85 0.60 20.22
N ALA A 44 -31.49 1.77 20.12
CA ALA A 44 -31.28 2.65 18.98
C ALA A 44 -29.84 3.20 18.95
N ALA A 45 -29.28 3.54 20.12
CA ALA A 45 -27.88 3.96 20.22
C ALA A 45 -27.22 3.60 21.56
N VAL A 46 -25.91 3.35 21.52
CA VAL A 46 -25.04 3.25 22.70
C VAL A 46 -23.96 4.32 22.61
N VAL A 47 -23.85 5.15 23.66
CA VAL A 47 -22.87 6.22 23.77
C VAL A 47 -21.87 5.88 24.87
N ILE A 48 -20.57 5.98 24.55
CA ILE A 48 -19.47 5.96 25.51
C ILE A 48 -18.82 7.35 25.49
N ALA A 49 -19.03 8.12 26.56
CA ALA A 49 -18.56 9.50 26.67
C ALA A 49 -17.49 9.63 27.77
N ASN A 50 -16.29 10.09 27.40
CA ASN A 50 -15.22 10.37 28.36
C ASN A 50 -14.31 11.50 27.87
N SER A 51 -14.39 12.67 28.52
CA SER A 51 -13.60 13.85 28.15
C SER A 51 -12.08 13.70 28.33
N SER A 52 -11.66 12.71 29.11
CA SER A 52 -10.24 12.38 29.31
C SER A 52 -9.64 11.59 28.15
N GLY A 53 -10.46 11.09 27.22
CA GLY A 53 -10.04 10.32 26.06
C GLY A 53 -10.58 8.89 26.05
N LEU A 54 -10.49 8.25 24.88
CA LEU A 54 -10.85 6.84 24.68
C LEU A 54 -9.74 6.14 23.90
N VAL A 55 -9.40 4.92 24.30
CA VAL A 55 -8.49 4.04 23.58
C VAL A 55 -9.25 2.77 23.20
N VAL A 56 -9.23 2.42 21.93
CA VAL A 56 -9.93 1.26 21.36
C VAL A 56 -8.92 0.27 20.82
N ASP A 57 -9.03 -0.98 21.24
CA ASP A 57 -8.12 -2.08 20.91
C ASP A 57 -8.90 -3.40 20.87
N GLY A 58 -9.54 -3.68 19.72
CA GLY A 58 -10.48 -4.79 19.56
C GLY A 58 -11.90 -4.44 20.03
N GLY A 59 -12.30 -3.17 19.92
CA GLY A 59 -13.61 -2.69 20.34
C GLY A 59 -14.71 -2.93 19.30
N GLY A 60 -15.97 -2.94 19.74
CA GLY A 60 -17.14 -3.04 18.87
C GLY A 60 -18.46 -2.92 19.64
N PHE A 61 -19.59 -3.10 18.95
CA PHE A 61 -20.92 -3.01 19.55
C PHE A 61 -21.81 -4.17 19.12
N ILE A 62 -22.71 -4.62 19.99
CA ILE A 62 -23.68 -5.69 19.70
C ILE A 62 -25.07 -5.26 20.14
N ASN A 63 -26.07 -5.64 19.33
CA ASN A 63 -27.48 -5.39 19.58
C ASN A 63 -27.83 -3.89 19.72
N THR A 64 -27.20 -3.07 18.88
CA THR A 64 -27.56 -1.66 18.68
C THR A 64 -27.46 -1.30 17.19
N SER A 65 -28.16 -0.25 16.75
CA SER A 65 -28.02 0.31 15.41
C SER A 65 -26.90 1.35 15.31
N ARG A 66 -26.56 2.05 16.41
CA ARG A 66 -25.62 3.17 16.40
C ARG A 66 -24.68 3.14 17.60
N GLY A 67 -23.37 3.12 17.34
CA GLY A 67 -22.33 3.27 18.36
C GLY A 67 -21.75 4.69 18.33
N ILE A 68 -21.61 5.34 19.47
CA ILE A 68 -21.00 6.66 19.57
C ILE A 68 -19.87 6.62 20.59
N LEU A 69 -18.65 6.89 20.14
CA LEU A 69 -17.49 7.12 20.99
C LEU A 69 -17.20 8.61 21.01
N THR A 70 -17.22 9.23 22.18
CA THR A 70 -17.07 10.68 22.27
C THR A 70 -16.23 11.15 23.45
N THR A 71 -15.42 12.18 23.22
CA THR A 71 -14.78 12.95 24.30
C THR A 71 -15.60 14.16 24.71
N GLY A 72 -16.72 14.40 24.04
CA GLY A 72 -17.66 15.45 24.40
C GLY A 72 -18.52 15.08 25.60
N ASN A 73 -18.85 16.07 26.41
CA ASN A 73 -19.86 15.93 27.45
C ASN A 73 -21.26 15.82 26.81
N PRO A 74 -22.06 14.76 27.07
CA PRO A 74 -23.41 14.64 26.54
C PRO A 74 -24.31 15.78 27.01
N LEU A 75 -25.13 16.31 26.10
CA LEU A 75 -26.12 17.34 26.37
C LEU A 75 -27.51 16.71 26.46
N ILE A 76 -28.07 16.69 27.65
CA ILE A 76 -29.42 16.17 27.92
C ILE A 76 -30.35 17.34 28.19
N ASP A 77 -31.48 17.41 27.50
CA ASP A 77 -32.49 18.45 27.73
C ASP A 77 -33.33 18.19 29.00
N GLY A 78 -34.18 19.15 29.37
CA GLY A 78 -35.06 19.02 30.54
C GLY A 78 -36.12 17.92 30.43
N SER A 79 -36.29 17.30 29.26
CA SER A 79 -37.17 16.14 29.01
C SER A 79 -36.43 14.81 28.94
N GLY A 80 -35.11 14.80 29.15
CA GLY A 80 -34.28 13.60 29.16
C GLY A 80 -33.79 13.15 27.77
N ASN A 81 -33.96 13.96 26.73
CA ASN A 81 -33.47 13.61 25.39
C ASN A 81 -32.00 13.98 25.23
N LEU A 82 -31.23 13.09 24.57
CA LEU A 82 -29.89 13.41 24.12
C LEU A 82 -29.94 14.35 22.92
N THR A 83 -29.43 15.57 23.09
CA THR A 83 -29.47 16.64 22.08
C THR A 83 -28.15 16.85 21.37
N GLY A 84 -27.02 16.48 21.99
CA GLY A 84 -25.70 16.65 21.40
C GLY A 84 -24.54 16.38 22.35
N PHE A 85 -23.36 16.89 21.98
CA PHE A 85 -22.11 16.71 22.70
C PHE A 85 -21.28 18.00 22.69
N ASN A 86 -20.75 18.41 23.85
CA ASN A 86 -19.78 19.50 23.95
C ASN A 86 -18.37 18.94 24.06
N VAL A 87 -17.63 19.01 22.95
CA VAL A 87 -16.23 18.59 22.82
C VAL A 87 -15.31 19.79 23.06
N THR A 88 -14.53 19.75 24.14
CA THR A 88 -13.53 20.80 24.45
C THR A 88 -12.10 20.28 24.37
N GLY A 89 -11.89 18.98 24.51
CA GLY A 89 -10.58 18.33 24.58
C GLY A 89 -10.71 16.83 24.37
N GLY A 90 -9.61 16.11 24.59
CA GLY A 90 -9.56 14.64 24.52
C GLY A 90 -9.34 14.08 23.11
N THR A 91 -8.73 12.91 23.08
CA THR A 91 -8.42 12.15 21.86
C THR A 91 -9.12 10.80 21.89
N ILE A 92 -9.59 10.34 20.74
CA ILE A 92 -9.93 8.92 20.52
C ILE A 92 -8.78 8.27 19.76
N THR A 93 -8.17 7.24 20.33
CA THR A 93 -7.11 6.46 19.68
C THR A 93 -7.61 5.06 19.39
N VAL A 94 -7.56 4.65 18.13
CA VAL A 94 -7.81 3.28 17.68
C VAL A 94 -6.47 2.63 17.37
N GLN A 95 -6.17 1.51 18.02
CA GLN A 95 -4.87 0.83 17.98
C GLN A 95 -5.04 -0.69 18.09
N GLY A 96 -3.94 -1.44 18.01
CA GLY A 96 -3.94 -2.89 18.20
C GLY A 96 -4.95 -3.60 17.29
N ALA A 97 -5.89 -4.34 17.86
CA ALA A 97 -6.91 -5.08 17.13
C ALA A 97 -8.00 -4.17 16.49
N GLY A 98 -7.93 -2.86 16.69
CA GLY A 98 -8.76 -1.89 15.97
C GLY A 98 -10.18 -1.72 16.51
N LEU A 99 -11.09 -1.24 15.66
CA LEU A 99 -12.52 -1.05 15.94
C LEU A 99 -13.34 -1.76 14.88
N ASN A 100 -14.18 -2.72 15.28
CA ASN A 100 -15.11 -3.38 14.37
C ASN A 100 -16.57 -3.04 14.74
N ALA A 101 -17.16 -2.20 13.90
CA ALA A 101 -18.56 -1.80 13.91
C ALA A 101 -19.27 -2.16 12.58
N SER A 102 -18.75 -3.14 11.83
CA SER A 102 -19.34 -3.59 10.56
C SER A 102 -20.72 -4.27 10.72
N ASN A 103 -21.05 -4.71 11.94
CA ASN A 103 -22.30 -5.38 12.26
C ASN A 103 -23.43 -4.42 12.71
N ILE A 104 -23.16 -3.11 12.79
CA ILE A 104 -24.13 -2.07 13.14
C ILE A 104 -24.25 -1.04 12.02
N ASP A 105 -25.35 -0.28 11.99
CA ASP A 105 -25.66 0.60 10.86
C ASP A 105 -24.72 1.81 10.79
N GLN A 106 -24.31 2.34 11.95
CA GLN A 106 -23.53 3.57 12.05
C GLN A 106 -22.61 3.57 13.27
N VAL A 107 -21.39 4.08 13.10
CA VAL A 107 -20.50 4.46 14.20
C VAL A 107 -20.03 5.91 14.05
N ASP A 108 -20.06 6.64 15.16
CA ASP A 108 -19.60 8.02 15.22
C ASP A 108 -18.41 8.15 16.19
N LEU A 109 -17.34 8.78 15.72
CA LEU A 109 -16.19 9.18 16.52
C LEU A 109 -16.22 10.70 16.68
N ILE A 110 -16.54 11.20 17.86
CA ILE A 110 -16.75 12.63 18.12
C ILE A 110 -15.75 13.09 19.17
N ALA A 111 -14.66 13.75 18.76
CA ALA A 111 -13.60 14.13 19.71
C ALA A 111 -12.86 15.38 19.29
N ARG A 112 -11.94 15.89 20.13
CA ARG A 112 -11.11 17.00 19.65
C ARG A 112 -10.10 16.52 18.60
N ALA A 113 -9.55 15.33 18.80
CA ALA A 113 -8.71 14.64 17.83
C ALA A 113 -9.03 13.14 17.75
N VAL A 114 -8.77 12.52 16.60
CA VAL A 114 -8.87 11.09 16.37
C VAL A 114 -7.58 10.56 15.74
N GLN A 115 -7.06 9.47 16.29
CA GLN A 115 -5.90 8.74 15.76
C GLN A 115 -6.34 7.34 15.36
N ALA A 116 -6.22 7.00 14.08
CA ALA A 116 -6.48 5.67 13.55
C ALA A 116 -5.15 4.98 13.25
N ASN A 117 -4.57 4.36 14.28
CA ASN A 117 -3.32 3.60 14.21
C ASN A 117 -3.55 2.11 13.86
N ALA A 118 -4.81 1.68 13.87
CA ALA A 118 -5.27 0.36 13.44
C ALA A 118 -6.56 0.51 12.62
N ALA A 119 -7.07 -0.59 12.08
CA ALA A 119 -8.25 -0.59 11.22
C ALA A 119 -9.55 -0.23 11.98
N ILE A 120 -10.38 0.58 11.33
CA ILE A 120 -11.75 0.89 11.72
C ILE A 120 -12.67 0.34 10.64
N TYR A 121 -13.53 -0.62 10.97
CA TYR A 121 -14.52 -1.21 10.07
C TYR A 121 -15.93 -0.76 10.46
N ALA A 122 -16.73 -0.27 9.51
CA ALA A 122 -18.10 0.18 9.77
C ALA A 122 -19.01 0.04 8.53
N ASN A 123 -20.33 0.15 8.70
CA ASN A 123 -21.22 0.43 7.56
C ASN A 123 -21.20 1.93 7.22
N THR A 124 -21.60 2.77 8.16
CA THR A 124 -21.44 4.24 8.06
C THR A 124 -20.47 4.70 9.14
N LEU A 125 -19.40 5.40 8.75
CA LEU A 125 -18.44 6.00 9.67
C LEU A 125 -18.53 7.52 9.59
N ASN A 126 -18.82 8.17 10.71
CA ASN A 126 -18.67 9.62 10.85
C ASN A 126 -17.57 9.94 11.85
N VAL A 127 -16.69 10.87 11.50
CA VAL A 127 -15.62 11.36 12.38
C VAL A 127 -15.72 12.88 12.45
N VAL A 128 -16.01 13.40 13.63
CA VAL A 128 -16.15 14.85 13.87
C VAL A 128 -15.08 15.29 14.86
N THR A 129 -14.24 16.23 14.42
CA THR A 129 -13.03 16.67 15.12
C THR A 129 -12.93 18.17 15.31
N GLY A 130 -12.19 18.57 16.36
CA GLY A 130 -12.06 19.93 16.86
C GLY A 130 -12.90 20.21 18.10
N ALA A 131 -12.70 21.38 18.70
CA ALA A 131 -13.54 21.85 19.80
C ALA A 131 -14.91 22.31 19.30
N ASN A 132 -15.97 21.53 19.56
CA ASN A 132 -17.31 21.74 19.01
C ASN A 132 -18.44 21.49 20.00
N SER A 133 -19.55 22.18 19.78
CA SER A 133 -20.89 21.68 20.11
C SER A 133 -21.40 20.92 18.89
N VAL A 134 -21.65 19.61 19.05
CA VAL A 134 -22.10 18.72 17.96
C VAL A 134 -23.52 18.24 18.25
N ASP A 135 -24.46 18.45 17.33
CA ASP A 135 -25.84 17.96 17.53
C ASP A 135 -25.93 16.43 17.34
N TYR A 136 -26.84 15.79 18.07
CA TYR A 136 -26.98 14.32 18.04
C TYR A 136 -27.55 13.77 16.72
N ALA A 137 -28.45 14.51 16.07
CA ALA A 137 -29.25 14.01 14.96
C ALA A 137 -28.49 14.07 13.62
N GLY A 138 -27.93 15.23 13.30
CA GLY A 138 -27.23 15.49 12.04
C GLY A 138 -25.71 15.59 12.16
N LEU A 139 -25.15 15.56 13.38
CA LEU A 139 -23.72 15.71 13.63
C LEU A 139 -23.14 17.05 13.13
N ASN A 140 -23.96 18.09 13.01
CA ASN A 140 -23.51 19.42 12.66
C ASN A 140 -22.64 19.96 13.80
N ALA A 141 -21.42 20.37 13.44
CA ALA A 141 -20.43 20.85 14.37
C ALA A 141 -20.41 22.38 14.39
N THR A 142 -20.70 22.97 15.54
CA THR A 142 -20.55 24.40 15.80
C THR A 142 -19.29 24.62 16.64
N PRO A 143 -18.27 25.34 16.14
CA PRO A 143 -17.04 25.55 16.89
C PRO A 143 -17.28 26.21 18.26
N ILE A 144 -16.60 25.71 19.29
CA ILE A 144 -16.56 26.30 20.64
C ILE A 144 -15.10 26.48 21.09
N THR A 145 -14.91 27.05 22.28
CA THR A 145 -13.55 27.20 22.83
C THR A 145 -13.02 25.86 23.32
N GLY A 146 -11.85 25.45 22.82
CA GLY A 146 -11.14 24.25 23.28
C GLY A 146 -10.35 24.47 24.57
N SER A 147 -10.01 23.39 25.26
CA SER A 147 -9.21 23.39 26.49
C SER A 147 -7.72 23.15 26.20
N GLY A 148 -6.85 24.06 26.64
CA GLY A 148 -5.40 23.92 26.37
C GLY A 148 -5.03 24.07 24.89
N ALA A 149 -3.80 23.68 24.54
CA ALA A 149 -3.27 23.83 23.19
C ALA A 149 -4.08 23.02 22.16
N ALA A 150 -4.17 23.55 20.94
CA ALA A 150 -4.72 22.83 19.81
C ALA A 150 -3.88 21.59 19.50
N PRO A 151 -4.51 20.46 19.10
CA PRO A 151 -3.76 19.29 18.65
C PRO A 151 -3.00 19.63 17.34
N GLY A 152 -1.92 18.90 17.06
CA GLY A 152 -1.17 19.08 15.81
C GLY A 152 -1.94 18.65 14.56
N VAL A 153 -2.80 17.63 14.70
CA VAL A 153 -3.65 17.06 13.64
C VAL A 153 -4.99 16.68 14.26
N SER A 154 -6.09 16.92 13.54
CA SER A 154 -7.45 16.62 14.00
C SER A 154 -7.83 15.18 13.73
N ILE A 155 -7.47 14.66 12.56
CA ILE A 155 -7.63 13.25 12.15
C ILE A 155 -6.28 12.78 11.62
N ASP A 156 -5.69 11.81 12.30
CA ASP A 156 -4.40 11.21 11.92
C ASP A 156 -4.59 9.73 11.63
N VAL A 157 -4.40 9.32 10.38
CA VAL A 157 -4.51 7.92 9.94
C VAL A 157 -3.11 7.42 9.63
N ALA A 158 -2.59 6.53 10.48
CA ALA A 158 -1.25 5.98 10.33
C ALA A 158 -1.19 4.97 9.17
N GLN A 159 0.02 4.71 8.68
CA GLN A 159 0.28 3.78 7.57
C GLN A 159 -0.22 2.35 7.83
N LEU A 160 -0.15 1.88 9.08
CA LEU A 160 -0.66 0.57 9.52
C LEU A 160 -2.15 0.61 9.90
N GLY A 161 -2.75 1.81 9.94
CA GLY A 161 -4.16 2.02 10.21
C GLY A 161 -5.00 2.16 8.94
N GLY A 162 -6.31 2.28 9.14
CA GLY A 162 -7.22 2.56 8.04
C GLY A 162 -8.67 2.71 8.48
N MET A 163 -9.48 3.31 7.62
CA MET A 163 -10.91 3.49 7.80
C MET A 163 -11.62 2.84 6.62
N TYR A 164 -12.44 1.83 6.90
CA TYR A 164 -13.11 1.00 5.90
C TYR A 164 -14.61 1.01 6.21
N ALA A 165 -15.38 1.69 5.36
CA ALA A 165 -16.82 1.72 5.54
C ALA A 165 -17.57 1.73 4.21
N ASN A 166 -18.89 1.54 4.22
CA ASN A 166 -19.70 1.75 3.02
C ASN A 166 -19.76 3.24 2.67
N ARG A 167 -19.87 4.11 3.69
CA ARG A 167 -19.85 5.58 3.56
C ARG A 167 -18.99 6.19 4.66
N ILE A 168 -18.21 7.22 4.31
CA ILE A 168 -17.30 7.90 5.24
C ILE A 168 -17.55 9.42 5.21
N THR A 169 -17.72 10.02 6.38
CA THR A 169 -17.79 11.47 6.58
C THR A 169 -16.75 11.91 7.60
N LEU A 170 -15.83 12.79 7.20
CA LEU A 170 -14.76 13.32 8.04
C LEU A 170 -14.91 14.84 8.16
N VAL A 171 -14.98 15.36 9.37
CA VAL A 171 -15.15 16.80 9.63
C VAL A 171 -14.09 17.25 10.64
N GLY A 172 -13.27 18.22 10.25
CA GLY A 172 -12.29 18.92 11.08
C GLY A 172 -12.57 20.41 11.10
N THR A 173 -12.86 20.95 12.28
CA THR A 173 -13.41 22.32 12.42
C THR A 173 -12.42 23.32 13.04
N GLU A 174 -11.39 22.84 13.71
CA GLU A 174 -10.43 23.70 14.41
C GLU A 174 -9.48 24.33 13.37
N LYS A 175 -9.53 25.66 13.26
CA LYS A 175 -8.78 26.40 12.24
C LYS A 175 -7.28 26.13 12.36
N GLY A 176 -6.64 25.81 11.24
CA GLY A 176 -5.20 25.53 11.19
C GLY A 176 -4.80 24.14 11.69
N VAL A 177 -5.72 23.37 12.27
CA VAL A 177 -5.49 21.96 12.61
C VAL A 177 -5.90 21.10 11.42
N GLY A 178 -4.91 20.40 10.84
CA GLY A 178 -5.09 19.65 9.60
C GLY A 178 -5.59 18.22 9.78
N VAL A 179 -5.81 17.55 8.66
CA VAL A 179 -6.01 16.09 8.56
C VAL A 179 -4.76 15.49 7.91
N ALA A 180 -4.24 14.41 8.47
CA ALA A 180 -3.15 13.65 7.89
C ALA A 180 -3.63 12.21 7.61
N ASN A 181 -3.42 11.74 6.39
CA ASN A 181 -3.67 10.36 6.03
C ASN A 181 -2.43 9.75 5.37
N ALA A 182 -1.79 8.84 6.07
CA ALA A 182 -0.73 7.97 5.56
C ALA A 182 -1.20 6.52 5.35
N GLY A 183 -2.38 6.15 5.87
CA GLY A 183 -3.01 4.84 5.72
C GLY A 183 -4.02 4.79 4.58
N THR A 184 -5.07 3.98 4.75
CA THR A 184 -6.16 3.83 3.77
C THR A 184 -7.48 4.34 4.32
N ILE A 185 -8.18 5.19 3.56
CA ILE A 185 -9.57 5.57 3.82
C ILE A 185 -10.40 5.12 2.61
N ALA A 186 -11.26 4.13 2.81
CA ALA A 186 -11.97 3.45 1.73
C ALA A 186 -13.49 3.43 1.98
N ALA A 187 -14.25 4.13 1.14
CA ALA A 187 -15.69 4.02 1.05
C ALA A 187 -16.07 2.94 0.01
N GLN A 188 -16.49 1.77 0.47
CA GLN A 188 -16.61 0.54 -0.33
C GLN A 188 -17.92 0.43 -1.13
N ALA A 189 -18.97 1.16 -0.73
CA ALA A 189 -20.27 1.11 -1.42
C ALA A 189 -20.87 2.50 -1.71
N GLY A 190 -20.26 3.58 -1.21
CA GLY A 190 -20.80 4.93 -1.25
C GLY A 190 -19.72 6.00 -1.27
N ASP A 191 -20.09 7.19 -0.83
CA ASP A 191 -19.26 8.38 -0.97
C ASP A 191 -18.31 8.55 0.22
N LEU A 192 -17.19 9.24 -0.05
CA LEU A 192 -16.25 9.73 0.94
C LEU A 192 -16.29 11.25 0.94
N THR A 193 -16.54 11.85 2.10
CA THR A 193 -16.52 13.31 2.27
C THR A 193 -15.54 13.71 3.35
N LEU A 194 -14.73 14.73 3.08
CA LEU A 194 -13.79 15.32 4.03
C LEU A 194 -13.95 16.84 4.00
N THR A 195 -14.27 17.44 5.14
CA THR A 195 -14.24 18.88 5.33
C THR A 195 -13.24 19.22 6.43
N SER A 196 -12.27 20.08 6.15
CA SER A 196 -11.24 20.49 7.11
C SER A 196 -11.06 22.01 7.09
N SER A 197 -11.03 22.63 8.27
CA SER A 197 -10.63 24.03 8.45
C SER A 197 -9.11 24.23 8.45
N GLY A 198 -8.34 23.14 8.27
CA GLY A 198 -6.89 23.14 8.13
C GLY A 198 -6.42 22.50 6.82
N GLN A 199 -5.13 22.17 6.76
CA GLN A 199 -4.54 21.47 5.61
C GLN A 199 -4.93 19.99 5.60
N LEU A 200 -5.22 19.43 4.44
CA LEU A 200 -5.18 17.98 4.21
C LEU A 200 -3.80 17.58 3.71
N VAL A 201 -3.10 16.70 4.43
CA VAL A 201 -1.90 16.00 3.98
C VAL A 201 -2.29 14.55 3.66
N GLN A 202 -2.29 14.22 2.38
CA GLN A 202 -2.68 12.91 1.86
C GLN A 202 -1.47 12.23 1.22
N SER A 203 -0.85 11.31 1.96
CA SER A 203 0.28 10.50 1.48
C SER A 203 -0.08 9.02 1.31
N GLY A 204 -1.23 8.60 1.87
CA GLY A 204 -1.79 7.27 1.73
C GLY A 204 -2.82 7.17 0.61
N THR A 205 -3.91 6.45 0.86
CA THR A 205 -4.96 6.17 -0.14
C THR A 205 -6.32 6.66 0.34
N MET A 206 -7.05 7.35 -0.52
CA MET A 206 -8.46 7.72 -0.36
C MET A 206 -9.23 7.20 -1.58
N ASN A 207 -10.05 6.18 -1.39
CA ASN A 207 -10.83 5.56 -2.44
C ASN A 207 -12.32 5.56 -2.11
N ALA A 208 -13.16 5.74 -3.12
CA ALA A 208 -14.61 5.57 -3.00
C ALA A 208 -15.18 4.82 -4.20
N SER A 209 -16.08 3.86 -3.96
CA SER A 209 -16.94 3.32 -5.02
C SER A 209 -17.99 4.34 -5.48
N GLY A 210 -18.29 5.32 -4.62
CA GLY A 210 -19.05 6.51 -4.95
C GLY A 210 -18.15 7.69 -5.34
N SER A 211 -18.59 8.89 -4.97
CA SER A 211 -17.84 10.12 -5.21
C SER A 211 -16.93 10.45 -4.03
N ILE A 212 -15.85 11.19 -4.30
CA ILE A 212 -15.01 11.81 -3.27
C ILE A 212 -15.27 13.32 -3.29
N GLY A 213 -15.60 13.89 -2.13
CA GLY A 213 -15.71 15.34 -1.93
C GLY A 213 -14.76 15.81 -0.84
N ILE A 214 -13.81 16.68 -1.18
CA ILE A 214 -12.83 17.24 -0.24
C ILE A 214 -12.95 18.76 -0.24
N SER A 215 -13.16 19.34 0.95
CA SER A 215 -13.06 20.78 1.19
C SER A 215 -12.03 21.02 2.29
N ALA A 216 -10.95 21.76 2.00
CA ALA A 216 -9.89 22.02 2.96
C ALA A 216 -9.32 23.44 2.84
N ALA A 217 -8.59 23.91 3.85
CA ALA A 217 -7.88 25.18 3.73
C ALA A 217 -6.79 25.09 2.64
N SER A 218 -6.06 23.98 2.59
CA SER A 218 -5.13 23.60 1.53
C SER A 218 -5.07 22.07 1.43
N VAL A 219 -4.60 21.55 0.30
CA VAL A 219 -4.47 20.10 0.06
C VAL A 219 -3.07 19.81 -0.46
N ALA A 220 -2.37 18.87 0.18
CA ALA A 220 -1.13 18.31 -0.28
C ALA A 220 -1.31 16.81 -0.51
N ASN A 221 -1.36 16.39 -1.77
CA ASN A 221 -1.51 15.00 -2.18
C ASN A 221 -0.19 14.47 -2.75
N SER A 222 0.42 13.49 -2.08
CA SER A 222 1.51 12.67 -2.62
C SER A 222 1.14 11.20 -2.76
N GLY A 223 -0.06 10.82 -2.31
CA GLY A 223 -0.62 9.48 -2.43
C GLY A 223 -1.69 9.41 -3.52
N THR A 224 -2.75 8.65 -3.26
CA THR A 224 -3.86 8.44 -4.21
C THR A 224 -5.17 8.98 -3.65
N ILE A 225 -5.88 9.74 -4.48
CA ILE A 225 -7.29 10.10 -4.31
C ILE A 225 -8.03 9.64 -5.58
N PHE A 226 -8.90 8.64 -5.44
CA PHE A 226 -9.63 8.06 -6.58
C PHE A 226 -11.10 7.74 -6.26
N GLY A 227 -12.01 8.38 -6.98
CA GLY A 227 -13.45 8.04 -6.95
C GLY A 227 -13.85 7.23 -8.18
N GLN A 228 -14.64 6.16 -8.01
CA GLN A 228 -15.27 5.46 -9.15
C GLN A 228 -16.42 6.27 -9.76
N ARG A 229 -16.90 7.31 -9.06
CA ARG A 229 -17.73 8.37 -9.66
C ARG A 229 -16.91 9.64 -9.81
N ASN A 230 -17.40 10.75 -9.27
CA ASN A 230 -16.73 12.04 -9.37
C ASN A 230 -15.75 12.23 -8.22
N THR A 231 -14.67 12.97 -8.49
CA THR A 231 -13.79 13.50 -7.44
C THR A 231 -13.85 15.02 -7.48
N THR A 232 -14.23 15.64 -6.37
CA THR A 232 -14.34 17.10 -6.23
C THR A 232 -13.41 17.59 -5.13
N ILE A 233 -12.48 18.48 -5.46
CA ILE A 233 -11.55 19.11 -4.53
C ILE A 233 -11.82 20.63 -4.49
N GLY A 234 -12.07 21.15 -3.29
CA GLY A 234 -12.12 22.58 -3.00
C GLY A 234 -11.05 22.95 -1.97
N ALA A 235 -10.08 23.76 -2.37
CA ALA A 235 -9.07 24.31 -1.49
C ALA A 235 -9.15 25.85 -1.47
N THR A 236 -9.22 26.49 -0.31
CA THR A 236 -9.18 27.96 -0.28
C THR A 236 -7.80 28.52 -0.63
N GLY A 237 -6.75 27.76 -0.30
CA GLY A 237 -5.35 28.06 -0.58
C GLY A 237 -4.78 27.13 -1.65
N ALA A 238 -3.59 26.58 -1.42
CA ALA A 238 -2.91 25.75 -2.40
C ALA A 238 -3.47 24.32 -2.49
N LEU A 239 -3.51 23.79 -3.71
CA LEU A 239 -3.59 22.36 -4.02
C LEU A 239 -2.25 21.92 -4.63
N THR A 240 -1.48 21.10 -3.93
CA THR A 240 -0.25 20.47 -4.45
C THR A 240 -0.49 18.99 -4.69
N ASN A 241 -0.15 18.49 -5.87
CA ASN A 241 -0.34 17.10 -6.26
C ASN A 241 0.94 16.52 -6.90
N SER A 242 1.63 15.63 -6.19
CA SER A 242 2.74 14.85 -6.73
C SER A 242 2.39 13.38 -6.97
N GLY A 243 1.24 12.93 -6.47
CA GLY A 243 0.72 11.57 -6.66
C GLY A 243 -0.44 11.52 -7.67
N THR A 244 -1.47 10.74 -7.35
CA THR A 244 -2.66 10.55 -8.19
C THR A 244 -3.85 11.28 -7.61
N LEU A 245 -4.44 12.18 -8.39
CA LEU A 245 -5.76 12.73 -8.16
C LEU A 245 -6.61 12.40 -9.38
N ALA A 246 -7.56 11.47 -9.23
CA ALA A 246 -8.30 10.95 -10.37
C ALA A 246 -9.75 10.57 -10.05
N ALA A 247 -10.53 10.35 -11.11
CA ALA A 247 -11.89 9.88 -11.08
C ALA A 247 -12.18 8.97 -12.29
N GLN A 248 -13.03 7.96 -12.14
CA GLN A 248 -13.57 7.21 -13.27
C GLN A 248 -14.66 8.00 -14.02
N GLN A 249 -15.25 9.03 -13.40
CA GLN A 249 -16.10 10.01 -14.07
C GLN A 249 -15.39 11.36 -14.11
N ASP A 250 -15.99 12.42 -13.55
CA ASP A 250 -15.44 13.77 -13.62
C ASP A 250 -14.49 14.05 -12.45
N LEU A 251 -13.39 14.75 -12.74
CA LEU A 251 -12.52 15.36 -11.74
C LEU A 251 -12.68 16.88 -11.78
N MET A 252 -13.14 17.47 -10.69
CA MET A 252 -13.23 18.92 -10.50
C MET A 252 -12.32 19.37 -9.36
N ALA A 253 -11.38 20.27 -9.64
CA ALA A 253 -10.50 20.85 -8.63
C ALA A 253 -10.56 22.39 -8.69
N THR A 254 -10.90 23.02 -7.58
CA THR A 254 -10.88 24.48 -7.41
C THR A 254 -9.93 24.85 -6.28
N ALA A 255 -8.95 25.72 -6.55
CA ALA A 255 -7.97 26.15 -5.55
C ALA A 255 -7.57 27.63 -5.68
N GLY A 256 -6.98 28.19 -4.63
CA GLY A 256 -6.31 29.49 -4.69
C GLY A 256 -5.07 29.45 -5.59
N SER A 257 -4.31 28.36 -5.54
CA SER A 257 -3.23 28.03 -6.48
C SER A 257 -3.15 26.52 -6.67
N VAL A 258 -2.70 26.06 -7.84
CA VAL A 258 -2.51 24.62 -8.11
C VAL A 258 -1.08 24.37 -8.57
N ALA A 259 -0.44 23.35 -8.01
CA ALA A 259 0.84 22.83 -8.46
C ALA A 259 0.76 21.30 -8.56
N SER A 260 0.78 20.75 -9.77
CA SER A 260 0.68 19.31 -10.01
C SER A 260 1.83 18.81 -10.87
N THR A 261 2.67 17.96 -10.29
CA THR A 261 3.69 17.16 -11.01
C THR A 261 3.24 15.71 -11.21
N GLY A 262 2.16 15.29 -10.52
CA GLY A 262 1.55 13.97 -10.63
C GLY A 262 0.44 13.89 -11.68
N LEU A 263 -0.45 12.91 -11.52
CA LEU A 263 -1.59 12.68 -12.40
C LEU A 263 -2.81 13.50 -11.93
N LEU A 264 -3.40 14.24 -12.86
CA LEU A 264 -4.77 14.77 -12.81
C LEU A 264 -5.59 14.01 -13.85
N GLY A 265 -6.46 13.10 -13.41
CA GLY A 265 -7.15 12.15 -14.28
C GLY A 265 -8.68 12.22 -14.18
N ALA A 266 -9.37 12.23 -15.32
CA ALA A 266 -10.82 12.02 -15.39
C ALA A 266 -11.16 10.93 -16.41
N GLY A 267 -12.20 10.15 -16.15
CA GLY A 267 -12.51 9.01 -17.01
C GLY A 267 -11.40 7.94 -16.99
N VAL A 268 -10.71 7.76 -15.87
CA VAL A 268 -9.63 6.77 -15.72
C VAL A 268 -10.21 5.54 -15.02
N ASN A 269 -10.07 4.37 -15.62
CA ASN A 269 -10.48 3.10 -15.03
C ASN A 269 -9.51 2.65 -13.92
N PRO A 270 -9.93 1.75 -13.02
CA PRO A 270 -9.05 1.23 -11.96
C PRO A 270 -7.78 0.54 -12.46
N ASP A 271 -7.78 0.04 -13.70
CA ASP A 271 -6.60 -0.55 -14.36
C ASP A 271 -5.66 0.49 -14.99
N GLY A 272 -6.00 1.78 -14.89
CA GLY A 272 -5.24 2.89 -15.47
C GLY A 272 -5.57 3.20 -16.93
N SER A 273 -6.39 2.37 -17.59
CA SER A 273 -6.88 2.67 -18.94
C SER A 273 -7.86 3.84 -18.94
N LEU A 274 -8.07 4.46 -20.10
CA LEU A 274 -9.15 5.43 -20.23
C LEU A 274 -10.48 4.74 -20.46
N GLY A 275 -11.45 5.13 -19.63
CA GLY A 275 -12.85 4.86 -19.85
C GLY A 275 -13.43 5.67 -21.00
N SER A 276 -14.74 5.54 -21.20
CA SER A 276 -15.45 6.17 -22.32
C SER A 276 -15.94 7.59 -22.05
N ASN A 277 -16.00 8.02 -20.79
CA ASN A 277 -16.51 9.33 -20.38
C ASN A 277 -15.76 9.85 -19.15
N GLY A 278 -15.69 11.18 -19.00
CA GLY A 278 -15.11 11.86 -17.84
C GLY A 278 -14.39 13.15 -18.22
N ASN A 279 -14.73 14.24 -17.56
CA ASN A 279 -14.15 15.56 -17.79
C ASN A 279 -13.22 15.96 -16.65
N LEU A 280 -12.07 16.53 -17.02
CA LEU A 280 -11.14 17.16 -16.08
C LEU A 280 -11.37 18.67 -16.10
N SER A 281 -11.73 19.25 -14.96
CA SER A 281 -11.86 20.69 -14.77
C SER A 281 -11.01 21.15 -13.60
N VAL A 282 -9.99 21.96 -13.88
CA VAL A 282 -9.10 22.53 -12.86
C VAL A 282 -9.14 24.04 -12.94
N THR A 283 -9.58 24.67 -11.86
CA THR A 283 -9.72 26.13 -11.74
C THR A 283 -8.83 26.63 -10.61
N SER A 284 -7.96 27.57 -10.93
CA SER A 284 -7.10 28.27 -9.98
C SER A 284 -7.42 29.76 -9.94
N ALA A 285 -7.52 30.33 -8.74
CA ALA A 285 -7.63 31.79 -8.59
C ALA A 285 -6.29 32.51 -8.88
N GLY A 286 -5.19 31.77 -8.95
CA GLY A 286 -3.84 32.26 -9.21
C GLY A 286 -3.13 31.44 -10.29
N LEU A 287 -1.87 31.08 -10.04
CA LEU A 287 -1.12 30.18 -10.92
C LEU A 287 -1.73 28.77 -10.88
N LEU A 288 -1.89 28.16 -12.06
CA LEU A 288 -2.12 26.73 -12.23
C LEU A 288 -0.88 26.16 -12.94
N SER A 289 -0.01 25.51 -12.17
CA SER A 289 1.12 24.73 -12.67
C SER A 289 0.69 23.26 -12.70
N ALA A 290 0.73 22.64 -13.87
CA ALA A 290 0.27 21.27 -14.12
C ALA A 290 1.25 20.57 -15.07
N THR A 291 2.50 20.43 -14.63
CA THR A 291 3.65 19.94 -15.41
C THR A 291 3.76 18.41 -15.46
N GLY A 292 2.84 17.69 -14.81
CA GLY A 292 2.75 16.24 -14.82
C GLY A 292 1.90 15.69 -15.97
N GLN A 293 0.97 14.80 -15.63
CA GLN A 293 0.02 14.22 -16.57
C GLN A 293 -1.39 14.79 -16.32
N ASN A 294 -2.01 15.32 -17.38
CA ASN A 294 -3.38 15.85 -17.33
C ASN A 294 -4.19 15.09 -18.37
N VAL A 295 -5.08 14.19 -17.93
CA VAL A 295 -5.75 13.27 -18.86
C VAL A 295 -7.24 13.24 -18.59
N ALA A 296 -8.04 13.33 -19.64
CA ALA A 296 -9.47 13.04 -19.60
C ALA A 296 -9.91 12.25 -20.84
N SER A 297 -10.79 11.27 -20.67
CA SER A 297 -11.47 10.62 -21.81
C SER A 297 -12.46 11.56 -22.51
N GLY A 298 -12.96 12.57 -21.80
CA GLY A 298 -13.79 13.65 -22.31
C GLY A 298 -13.01 14.94 -22.54
N ILE A 299 -13.43 16.02 -21.88
CA ILE A 299 -12.87 17.37 -22.02
C ILE A 299 -11.83 17.60 -20.92
N VAL A 300 -10.73 18.27 -21.26
CA VAL A 300 -9.82 18.88 -20.28
C VAL A 300 -10.00 20.39 -20.31
N THR A 301 -10.31 21.00 -19.16
CA THR A 301 -10.39 22.45 -18.97
C THR A 301 -9.45 22.87 -17.85
N LEU A 302 -8.45 23.68 -18.19
CA LEU A 302 -7.49 24.24 -17.24
C LEU A 302 -7.61 25.76 -17.27
N TYR A 303 -7.94 26.36 -16.13
CA TYR A 303 -8.23 27.77 -15.98
C TYR A 303 -7.43 28.36 -14.82
N GLY A 304 -6.74 29.46 -15.05
CA GLY A 304 -5.99 30.18 -14.03
C GLY A 304 -5.66 31.61 -14.44
N VAL A 305 -5.09 32.40 -13.52
CA VAL A 305 -4.53 33.72 -13.85
C VAL A 305 -3.33 33.54 -14.78
N SER A 306 -2.49 32.54 -14.52
CA SER A 306 -1.41 32.08 -15.39
C SER A 306 -1.40 30.55 -15.40
N LEU A 307 -0.95 29.97 -16.50
CA LEU A 307 -0.86 28.53 -16.68
C LEU A 307 0.59 28.14 -16.97
N ASP A 308 1.09 27.11 -16.29
CA ASP A 308 2.38 26.49 -16.57
C ASP A 308 2.21 24.98 -16.76
N LEU A 309 2.37 24.55 -18.00
CA LEU A 309 2.33 23.16 -18.43
C LEU A 309 3.65 22.76 -19.10
N ALA A 310 4.77 23.43 -18.78
CA ALA A 310 6.05 23.06 -19.33
C ALA A 310 6.39 21.58 -19.04
N ASN A 311 6.83 20.85 -20.06
CA ASN A 311 7.14 19.42 -20.03
C ASN A 311 5.93 18.50 -19.70
N ALA A 312 4.70 19.05 -19.64
CA ALA A 312 3.52 18.27 -19.33
C ALA A 312 3.11 17.33 -20.46
N GLN A 313 2.36 16.30 -20.10
CA GLN A 313 1.59 15.48 -21.04
C GLN A 313 0.10 15.75 -20.81
N THR A 314 -0.54 16.41 -21.77
CA THR A 314 -1.95 16.81 -21.64
C THR A 314 -2.79 16.20 -22.76
N TRP A 315 -3.78 15.40 -22.39
CA TRP A 315 -4.61 14.64 -23.32
C TRP A 315 -6.09 14.78 -22.99
N ALA A 316 -6.87 15.21 -23.98
CA ALA A 316 -8.32 15.20 -23.93
C ALA A 316 -8.87 14.27 -25.01
N GLY A 317 -9.73 13.32 -24.66
CA GLY A 317 -10.35 12.45 -25.67
C GLY A 317 -11.27 13.22 -26.62
N THR A 318 -11.79 14.38 -26.20
CA THR A 318 -12.61 15.27 -27.05
C THR A 318 -11.95 16.63 -27.26
N ALA A 319 -12.18 17.61 -26.39
CA ALA A 319 -11.68 18.97 -26.53
C ALA A 319 -10.76 19.36 -25.35
N LEU A 320 -9.76 20.17 -25.65
CA LEU A 320 -8.88 20.79 -24.67
C LEU A 320 -9.10 22.30 -24.65
N ALA A 321 -9.33 22.86 -23.46
CA ALA A 321 -9.41 24.29 -23.23
C ALA A 321 -8.38 24.72 -22.18
N LEU A 322 -7.43 25.55 -22.59
CA LEU A 322 -6.42 26.16 -21.72
C LEU A 322 -6.66 27.67 -21.68
N THR A 323 -6.90 28.23 -20.50
CA THR A 323 -7.17 29.66 -20.34
C THR A 323 -6.31 30.28 -19.23
N ALA A 324 -5.39 31.16 -19.61
CA ALA A 324 -4.68 32.08 -18.73
C ALA A 324 -5.32 33.48 -18.84
N THR A 325 -6.04 33.91 -17.81
CA THR A 325 -6.90 35.10 -17.89
C THR A 325 -6.18 36.44 -17.68
N GLY A 326 -5.04 36.44 -17.01
CA GLY A 326 -4.30 37.67 -16.69
C GLY A 326 -2.81 37.63 -17.02
N GLY A 327 -2.23 36.46 -17.22
CA GLY A 327 -0.80 36.27 -17.45
C GLY A 327 -0.48 35.27 -18.56
N SER A 328 0.75 34.76 -18.51
CA SER A 328 1.29 33.88 -19.56
C SER A 328 0.77 32.44 -19.45
N LEU A 329 0.89 31.72 -20.57
CA LEU A 329 0.61 30.30 -20.71
C LEU A 329 1.86 29.61 -21.25
N GLY A 330 2.46 28.74 -20.43
CA GLY A 330 3.65 27.95 -20.78
C GLY A 330 3.31 26.54 -21.22
N LEU A 331 3.82 26.13 -22.37
CA LEU A 331 3.75 24.79 -22.99
C LEU A 331 5.14 24.36 -23.51
N ALA A 332 6.21 24.93 -22.96
CA ALA A 332 7.57 24.62 -23.39
C ALA A 332 7.85 23.12 -23.22
N ASN A 333 8.27 22.45 -24.30
CA ASN A 333 8.49 21.00 -24.38
C ASN A 333 7.29 20.13 -23.97
N ALA A 334 6.08 20.69 -23.94
CA ALA A 334 4.87 19.95 -23.59
C ALA A 334 4.38 19.11 -24.77
N THR A 335 3.74 17.98 -24.47
CA THR A 335 2.98 17.21 -25.46
C THR A 335 1.50 17.38 -25.17
N THR A 336 0.79 18.01 -26.11
CA THR A 336 -0.61 18.39 -25.94
C THR A 336 -1.45 17.80 -27.05
N GLY A 337 -2.56 17.15 -26.72
CA GLY A 337 -3.49 16.70 -27.75
C GLY A 337 -4.93 16.59 -27.34
N ALA A 338 -5.78 16.65 -28.35
CA ALA A 338 -7.22 16.52 -28.23
C ALA A 338 -7.80 15.76 -29.43
N GLY A 339 -8.92 15.07 -29.23
CA GLY A 339 -9.59 14.30 -30.29
C GLY A 339 -10.23 15.19 -31.36
N THR A 340 -10.72 16.38 -30.97
CA THR A 340 -11.48 17.29 -31.84
C THR A 340 -10.87 18.69 -31.92
N SER A 341 -10.63 19.36 -30.80
CA SER A 341 -10.14 20.74 -30.78
C SER A 341 -9.24 21.06 -29.59
N ILE A 342 -8.30 21.97 -29.82
CA ILE A 342 -7.45 22.57 -28.80
C ILE A 342 -7.68 24.07 -28.86
N THR A 343 -8.17 24.64 -27.76
CA THR A 343 -8.36 26.09 -27.60
C THR A 343 -7.40 26.58 -26.54
N VAL A 344 -6.55 27.53 -26.93
CA VAL A 344 -5.55 28.15 -26.04
C VAL A 344 -5.81 29.65 -26.00
N ASN A 345 -6.13 30.17 -24.82
CA ASN A 345 -6.32 31.59 -24.58
C ASN A 345 -5.31 32.06 -23.53
N ALA A 346 -4.43 32.98 -23.92
CA ALA A 346 -3.47 33.61 -23.02
C ALA A 346 -3.62 35.12 -23.12
N ALA A 347 -3.88 35.78 -21.99
CA ALA A 347 -3.86 37.24 -21.93
C ALA A 347 -2.43 37.80 -22.07
N GLY A 348 -1.43 37.05 -21.57
CA GLY A 348 0.00 37.34 -21.71
C GLY A 348 0.66 36.55 -22.85
N THR A 349 1.90 36.12 -22.62
CA THR A 349 2.67 35.36 -23.63
C THR A 349 2.21 33.91 -23.68
N LEU A 350 2.08 33.37 -24.88
CA LEU A 350 2.02 31.93 -25.13
C LEU A 350 3.43 31.43 -25.48
N ASP A 351 4.03 30.61 -24.63
CA ASP A 351 5.30 29.93 -24.93
C ASP A 351 5.04 28.47 -25.29
N ASN A 352 5.19 28.11 -26.56
CA ASN A 352 5.12 26.73 -27.04
C ASN A 352 6.49 26.28 -27.61
N SER A 353 7.60 26.81 -27.08
CA SER A 353 8.94 26.44 -27.53
C SER A 353 9.20 24.95 -27.31
N GLY A 354 9.46 24.20 -28.40
CA GLY A 354 9.63 22.74 -28.34
C GLY A 354 8.37 21.95 -28.00
N GLY A 355 7.22 22.61 -27.79
CA GLY A 355 5.95 21.95 -27.51
C GLY A 355 5.27 21.42 -28.77
N THR A 356 4.50 20.34 -28.64
CA THR A 356 3.80 19.69 -29.74
C THR A 356 2.29 19.69 -29.51
N PHE A 357 1.55 19.96 -30.59
CA PHE A 357 0.11 19.75 -30.67
C PHE A 357 -0.17 18.56 -31.59
N SER A 358 -0.84 17.53 -31.09
CA SER A 358 -1.20 16.36 -31.86
C SER A 358 -2.68 16.00 -31.73
N LYS A 359 -3.20 15.27 -32.73
CA LYS A 359 -4.43 14.49 -32.53
C LYS A 359 -4.09 13.39 -31.52
N THR A 360 -5.04 13.06 -30.64
CA THR A 360 -4.86 12.00 -29.61
C THR A 360 -4.08 10.81 -30.19
N PRO A 361 -2.90 10.46 -29.66
CA PRO A 361 -2.30 9.14 -29.84
C PRO A 361 -3.30 8.07 -29.39
N ASP A 362 -3.03 6.80 -29.66
CA ASP A 362 -3.71 5.74 -28.91
C ASP A 362 -3.35 5.92 -27.43
N VAL A 363 -4.23 6.57 -26.69
CA VAL A 363 -3.97 6.93 -25.28
C VAL A 363 -3.90 5.66 -24.43
N ASN A 364 -4.44 4.54 -24.93
CA ASN A 364 -4.26 3.24 -24.34
C ASN A 364 -2.80 2.79 -24.42
N ASP A 365 -2.04 3.07 -25.48
CA ASP A 365 -0.63 2.64 -25.57
C ASP A 365 0.29 3.34 -24.55
N ILE A 366 -0.01 4.60 -24.20
CA ILE A 366 0.78 5.38 -23.22
C ILE A 366 0.43 4.96 -21.78
N LEU A 367 -0.83 4.61 -21.51
CA LEU A 367 -1.30 4.19 -20.19
C LEU A 367 -1.17 2.67 -19.95
N ASN A 368 -1.27 1.83 -20.97
CA ASN A 368 -1.10 0.38 -20.88
C ASN A 368 0.33 0.00 -20.49
N GLN A 369 1.33 0.80 -20.87
CA GLN A 369 2.71 0.62 -20.37
C GLN A 369 2.82 0.79 -18.84
N GLN A 370 1.91 1.56 -18.22
CA GLN A 370 1.77 1.64 -16.76
C GLN A 370 0.83 0.57 -16.19
N ALA A 371 -0.26 0.22 -16.89
CA ALA A 371 -1.19 -0.84 -16.49
C ALA A 371 -0.51 -2.22 -16.42
N ASP A 372 0.36 -2.55 -17.38
CA ASP A 372 1.14 -3.78 -17.39
C ASP A 372 2.12 -3.85 -16.20
N THR A 373 2.65 -2.70 -15.79
CA THR A 373 3.53 -2.58 -14.61
C THR A 373 2.71 -2.74 -13.31
N MET A 374 1.48 -2.23 -13.26
CA MET A 374 0.58 -2.41 -12.12
C MET A 374 0.03 -3.84 -12.03
N ALA A 375 -0.32 -4.47 -13.14
CA ALA A 375 -0.75 -5.87 -13.20
C ALA A 375 0.39 -6.81 -12.77
N ALA A 376 1.64 -6.52 -13.18
CA ALA A 376 2.82 -7.24 -12.71
C ALA A 376 3.08 -7.05 -11.20
N ALA A 377 2.89 -5.84 -10.67
CA ALA A 377 3.02 -5.56 -9.24
C ALA A 377 1.93 -6.24 -8.39
N GLN A 378 0.70 -6.30 -8.90
CA GLN A 378 -0.41 -7.02 -8.26
C GLN A 378 -0.18 -8.54 -8.27
N ALA A 379 0.31 -9.10 -9.40
CA ALA A 379 0.69 -10.52 -9.48
C ALA A 379 1.85 -10.86 -8.53
N ALA A 380 2.87 -10.00 -8.42
CA ALA A 380 3.96 -10.17 -7.46
C ALA A 380 3.47 -10.06 -6.00
N GLY A 381 2.56 -9.11 -5.72
CA GLY A 381 1.94 -8.97 -4.40
C GLY A 381 1.06 -10.16 -4.00
N GLN A 382 0.42 -10.81 -4.97
CA GLN A 382 -0.33 -12.04 -4.75
C GLN A 382 0.61 -13.19 -4.36
N VAL A 383 1.72 -13.37 -5.07
CA VAL A 383 2.70 -14.44 -4.79
C VAL A 383 3.35 -14.25 -3.41
N VAL A 384 3.71 -13.02 -3.05
CA VAL A 384 4.32 -12.71 -1.74
C VAL A 384 3.32 -12.91 -0.60
N ALA A 385 2.06 -12.48 -0.75
CA ALA A 385 1.02 -12.69 0.26
C ALA A 385 0.70 -14.18 0.47
N GLN A 386 0.60 -14.95 -0.62
CA GLN A 386 0.37 -16.40 -0.56
C GLN A 386 1.56 -17.14 0.07
N GLY A 387 2.80 -16.71 -0.23
CA GLY A 387 4.01 -17.25 0.38
C GLY A 387 4.11 -16.99 1.89
N ILE A 388 3.79 -15.77 2.33
CA ILE A 388 3.77 -15.43 3.77
C ILE A 388 2.67 -16.21 4.50
N GLY A 389 1.48 -16.33 3.90
CA GLY A 389 0.38 -17.13 4.46
C GLY A 389 0.78 -18.59 4.66
N ALA A 390 1.43 -19.20 3.65
CA ALA A 390 1.93 -20.58 3.75
C ALA A 390 3.02 -20.75 4.81
N TYR A 391 3.93 -19.77 4.96
CA TYR A 391 4.97 -19.80 5.98
C TYR A 391 4.42 -19.64 7.40
N ALA A 392 3.47 -18.72 7.60
CA ALA A 392 2.84 -18.52 8.89
C ALA A 392 2.04 -19.75 9.33
N GLU A 393 1.33 -20.39 8.40
CA GLU A 393 0.62 -21.64 8.66
C GLU A 393 1.58 -22.76 9.11
N SER A 394 2.75 -22.87 8.47
CA SER A 394 3.75 -23.88 8.86
C SER A 394 4.31 -23.64 10.27
N LYS A 395 4.45 -22.37 10.68
CA LYS A 395 4.92 -22.01 12.03
C LYS A 395 3.86 -22.23 13.09
N LEU A 396 2.59 -21.95 12.78
CA LEU A 396 1.44 -22.26 13.62
C LEU A 396 1.35 -23.77 13.89
N GLU A 397 1.42 -24.60 12.83
CA GLU A 397 1.38 -26.05 12.96
C GLU A 397 2.57 -26.62 13.78
N ALA A 398 3.75 -26.02 13.65
CA ALA A 398 4.93 -26.40 14.43
C ALA A 398 4.77 -26.05 15.92
N ALA A 399 4.20 -24.87 16.22
CA ALA A 399 3.93 -24.46 17.60
C ALA A 399 2.87 -25.36 18.27
N GLN A 400 1.82 -25.74 17.54
CA GLN A 400 0.79 -26.70 17.99
C GLN A 400 1.39 -28.07 18.33
N LYS A 401 2.30 -28.57 17.51
CA LYS A 401 2.99 -29.85 17.77
C LYS A 401 3.94 -29.77 18.95
N ALA A 402 4.50 -28.60 19.24
CA ALA A 402 5.39 -28.35 20.38
C ALA A 402 4.63 -28.01 21.68
N GLY A 403 3.32 -27.74 21.61
CA GLY A 403 2.53 -27.24 22.73
C GLY A 403 2.94 -25.82 23.17
N ASP A 404 3.52 -25.04 22.26
CA ASP A 404 3.97 -23.67 22.51
C ASP A 404 2.83 -22.68 22.25
N ALA A 405 2.04 -22.42 23.29
CA ALA A 405 0.91 -21.50 23.22
C ALA A 405 1.30 -20.06 22.81
N ALA A 406 2.54 -19.62 23.08
CA ALA A 406 3.00 -18.30 22.67
C ALA A 406 3.36 -18.26 21.19
N GLY A 407 4.00 -19.33 20.68
CA GLY A 407 4.24 -19.54 19.26
C GLY A 407 2.95 -19.67 18.47
N GLU A 408 1.96 -20.41 19.00
CA GLU A 408 0.64 -20.53 18.39
C GLU A 408 0.00 -19.16 18.22
N ALA A 409 -0.12 -18.38 19.30
CA ALA A 409 -0.70 -17.03 19.26
C ALA A 409 0.06 -16.06 18.34
N ALA A 410 1.39 -16.20 18.21
CA ALA A 410 2.21 -15.31 17.38
C ALA A 410 2.09 -15.60 15.87
N TRP A 411 1.78 -16.84 15.48
CA TRP A 411 1.71 -17.30 14.09
C TRP A 411 0.28 -17.57 13.60
N ASP A 412 -0.69 -17.59 14.51
CA ASP A 412 -2.12 -17.67 14.20
C ASP A 412 -2.58 -16.52 13.31
N GLU A 413 -3.77 -16.64 12.73
CA GLU A 413 -4.40 -15.56 11.98
C GLU A 413 -4.58 -14.32 12.87
N GLY A 414 -3.83 -13.25 12.56
CA GLY A 414 -3.79 -12.02 13.37
C GLY A 414 -2.65 -11.94 14.39
N GLY A 415 -1.81 -12.97 14.49
CA GLY A 415 -0.63 -12.97 15.35
C GLY A 415 0.47 -12.00 14.89
N ASP A 416 1.22 -11.45 15.85
CA ASP A 416 2.20 -10.38 15.64
C ASP A 416 3.27 -10.73 14.59
N ASN A 417 3.72 -11.99 14.54
CA ASN A 417 4.79 -12.42 13.61
C ASN A 417 4.27 -12.55 12.18
N ARG A 418 3.06 -13.08 12.00
CA ARG A 418 2.39 -13.17 10.68
C ARG A 418 2.09 -11.76 10.15
N ALA A 419 1.60 -10.87 11.01
CA ALA A 419 1.33 -9.48 10.66
C ALA A 419 2.61 -8.72 10.26
N LEU A 420 3.72 -8.92 10.98
CA LEU A 420 5.02 -8.31 10.68
C LEU A 420 5.58 -8.75 9.33
N LEU A 421 5.45 -10.03 8.96
CA LEU A 421 5.89 -10.53 7.66
C LEU A 421 5.05 -9.96 6.52
N HIS A 422 3.73 -9.85 6.70
CA HIS A 422 2.87 -9.18 5.72
C HIS A 422 3.21 -7.70 5.56
N ALA A 423 3.57 -7.01 6.64
CA ALA A 423 4.08 -5.64 6.58
C ALA A 423 5.43 -5.55 5.82
N ALA A 424 6.36 -6.49 6.06
CA ALA A 424 7.65 -6.54 5.37
C ALA A 424 7.51 -6.89 3.87
N GLY A 425 6.67 -7.87 3.53
CA GLY A 425 6.37 -8.24 2.14
C GLY A 425 5.69 -7.10 1.37
N GLY A 426 4.82 -6.35 2.05
CA GLY A 426 4.22 -5.17 1.46
C GLY A 426 5.17 -3.98 1.28
N ALA A 427 6.21 -3.85 2.11
CA ALA A 427 7.26 -2.87 1.87
C ALA A 427 8.07 -3.18 0.60
N LEU A 428 8.32 -4.46 0.31
CA LEU A 428 9.05 -4.92 -0.87
C LEU A 428 8.30 -4.66 -2.18
N ILE A 429 7.01 -5.00 -2.22
CA ILE A 429 6.16 -4.75 -3.40
C ILE A 429 5.93 -3.25 -3.61
N GLY A 430 6.03 -2.46 -2.54
CA GLY A 430 5.78 -1.01 -2.54
C GLY A 430 6.82 -0.25 -3.34
N GLY A 431 8.04 -0.79 -3.38
CA GLY A 431 9.13 -0.29 -4.21
C GLY A 431 8.98 -0.62 -5.70
N LEU A 432 8.08 -1.54 -6.08
CA LEU A 432 7.94 -2.02 -7.47
C LEU A 432 6.62 -1.59 -8.13
N GLY A 433 5.56 -1.32 -7.35
CA GLY A 433 4.20 -1.05 -7.84
C GLY A 433 3.65 0.36 -7.63
N GLY A 434 4.44 1.31 -7.13
CA GLY A 434 3.98 2.67 -6.80
C GLY A 434 4.43 3.72 -7.81
N GLY A 435 3.48 4.30 -8.55
CA GLY A 435 3.70 5.52 -9.32
C GLY A 435 4.12 6.70 -8.43
N SER A 436 5.10 7.47 -8.94
CA SER A 436 5.54 8.81 -8.53
C SER A 436 6.08 9.02 -7.09
N ALA A 437 7.21 8.37 -6.79
CA ALA A 437 8.25 8.93 -5.92
C ALA A 437 9.69 8.72 -6.45
N PHE A 438 9.87 8.33 -7.73
CA PHE A 438 11.19 8.10 -8.32
C PHE A 438 11.35 8.59 -9.77
N GLY A 439 10.53 9.55 -10.19
CA GLY A 439 10.88 10.45 -11.28
C GLY A 439 11.65 11.63 -10.70
N ALA A 440 12.98 11.50 -10.61
CA ALA A 440 13.94 12.43 -9.99
C ALA A 440 13.95 12.45 -8.44
N ILE A 441 15.12 12.13 -7.87
CA ILE A 441 15.44 12.05 -6.43
C ILE A 441 15.08 10.70 -5.75
N GLY A 442 15.54 9.63 -6.40
CA GLY A 442 16.16 8.48 -5.72
C GLY A 442 17.64 8.33 -5.96
N GLY A 443 18.21 9.23 -6.76
CA GLY A 443 19.61 9.21 -7.20
C GLY A 443 20.61 9.77 -6.19
N ALA A 444 20.24 9.96 -4.91
CA ALA A 444 21.17 10.55 -3.93
C ALA A 444 21.06 10.00 -2.49
N ALA A 445 20.38 8.86 -2.27
CA ALA A 445 20.42 8.13 -1.00
C ALA A 445 21.05 6.74 -1.10
N GLY A 446 21.68 6.42 -2.25
CA GLY A 446 22.64 5.31 -2.39
C GLY A 446 24.11 5.77 -2.40
N ALA A 447 24.36 7.08 -2.45
CA ALA A 447 25.72 7.65 -2.49
C ALA A 447 26.27 8.02 -1.10
N ALA A 448 25.58 7.68 -0.01
CA ALA A 448 26.05 7.91 1.36
C ALA A 448 26.19 6.61 2.19
N LEU A 449 26.16 5.44 1.55
CA LEU A 449 26.54 4.16 2.16
C LEU A 449 27.76 3.51 1.49
N SER A 450 28.30 4.11 0.43
CA SER A 450 29.52 3.65 -0.25
C SER A 450 30.82 4.28 0.26
N SER A 451 30.77 5.33 1.09
CA SER A 451 32.00 6.01 1.58
C SER A 451 32.53 5.48 2.92
N LYS A 452 31.91 4.46 3.52
CA LYS A 452 32.43 3.78 4.73
C LYS A 452 32.65 2.26 4.59
N LEU A 453 32.43 1.71 3.39
CA LEU A 453 32.71 0.30 3.06
C LEU A 453 33.85 0.12 2.05
N ALA A 454 34.47 1.22 1.60
CA ALA A 454 35.69 1.19 0.79
C ALA A 454 36.96 0.80 1.58
N GLY A 455 36.87 0.67 2.92
CA GLY A 455 38.01 0.26 3.77
C GLY A 455 38.05 -1.22 4.15
N GLN A 456 37.02 -2.01 3.84
CA GLN A 456 36.91 -3.42 4.30
C GLN A 456 37.02 -4.47 3.18
N LEU A 457 37.14 -4.05 1.91
CA LEU A 457 37.47 -4.98 0.81
C LEU A 457 38.99 -5.09 0.54
N GLU A 458 39.83 -4.27 1.18
CA GLU A 458 41.30 -4.37 1.07
C GLU A 458 41.89 -5.47 1.98
N SER A 459 41.15 -5.94 3.01
CA SER A 459 41.63 -6.95 3.96
C SER A 459 41.19 -8.39 3.67
N LEU A 460 40.34 -8.62 2.66
CA LEU A 460 39.97 -9.98 2.23
C LEU A 460 40.83 -10.48 1.05
N SER A 461 41.62 -9.58 0.44
CA SER A 461 42.59 -9.91 -0.61
C SER A 461 43.94 -10.42 -0.06
N LYS A 462 44.20 -10.36 1.25
CA LYS A 462 45.44 -10.82 1.88
C LYS A 462 45.14 -11.76 3.03
N GLY A 463 45.00 -13.04 2.72
CA GLY A 463 44.77 -14.05 3.76
C GLY A 463 44.50 -15.47 3.29
N VAL A 464 44.69 -15.79 2.01
CA VAL A 464 45.08 -17.15 1.64
C VAL A 464 46.55 -17.29 2.03
N GLY A 465 46.81 -17.95 3.16
CA GLY A 465 48.15 -18.36 3.56
C GLY A 465 48.47 -18.14 5.03
N ALA A 466 47.98 -19.02 5.90
CA ALA A 466 48.80 -19.74 6.88
C ALA A 466 47.89 -20.52 7.84
N GLU A 467 48.06 -21.83 7.82
CA GLU A 467 47.95 -22.83 8.89
C GLU A 467 47.17 -22.56 10.20
N THR A 468 46.60 -23.67 10.69
CA THR A 468 46.18 -24.01 12.07
C THR A 468 44.81 -23.46 12.52
N SER A 469 43.78 -24.32 12.57
CA SER A 469 43.39 -25.16 13.73
C SER A 469 42.55 -24.39 14.77
N SER A 470 41.23 -24.44 14.55
CA SER A 470 40.11 -24.29 15.52
C SER A 470 40.19 -23.22 16.61
N GLU A 471 39.25 -22.27 16.57
CA GLU A 471 38.79 -21.53 17.76
C GLU A 471 37.25 -21.47 17.83
N LEU A 472 36.74 -22.34 18.71
CA LEU A 472 35.44 -22.23 19.36
C LEU A 472 35.51 -21.05 20.33
N LEU A 473 34.60 -20.09 20.18
CA LEU A 473 34.27 -19.01 21.12
C LEU A 473 35.44 -18.14 21.66
N GLY A 474 35.51 -16.93 21.13
CA GLY A 474 36.02 -15.76 21.84
C GLY A 474 36.07 -14.57 20.89
N ASN A 475 35.35 -13.46 21.06
CA ASN A 475 34.50 -12.98 22.12
C ASN A 475 33.62 -11.88 21.49
N LEU A 476 32.33 -11.88 21.81
CA LEU A 476 31.70 -10.85 22.65
C LEU A 476 31.58 -9.46 22.01
N ALA A 477 30.33 -9.08 21.74
CA ALA A 477 29.80 -7.73 21.87
C ALA A 477 30.72 -6.56 21.44
N ALA A 478 30.62 -6.21 20.16
CA ALA A 478 30.82 -4.86 19.62
C ALA A 478 30.15 -4.86 18.23
N ASN A 479 28.83 -4.77 18.10
CA ASN A 479 28.07 -3.55 18.32
C ASN A 479 26.61 -3.86 18.69
N VAL A 480 26.26 -3.53 19.93
CA VAL A 480 24.87 -3.27 20.35
C VAL A 480 24.37 -2.03 19.60
N ALA A 481 23.12 -2.10 19.16
CA ALA A 481 22.25 -0.98 18.79
C ALA A 481 22.88 0.43 18.77
N ALA A 482 23.23 0.93 17.58
CA ALA A 482 23.23 2.35 17.24
C ALA A 482 23.43 2.52 15.73
N GLY A 483 22.31 2.61 15.01
CA GLY A 483 22.25 2.89 13.58
C GLY A 483 20.81 3.17 13.12
N VAL A 484 20.02 3.83 13.98
CA VAL A 484 18.80 4.52 13.55
C VAL A 484 19.24 5.70 12.67
N ALA A 485 18.89 5.68 11.38
CA ALA A 485 18.65 6.82 10.47
C ALA A 485 18.83 6.34 9.01
N GLY A 486 17.93 6.52 8.05
CA GLY A 486 16.55 7.03 8.02
C GLY A 486 15.69 6.07 7.18
N VAL A 487 14.38 5.98 7.43
CA VAL A 487 13.34 6.84 6.84
C VAL A 487 13.35 6.79 5.32
N LEU A 488 12.15 6.58 4.75
CA LEU A 488 11.80 6.49 3.32
C LEU A 488 12.14 5.11 2.74
N VAL A 489 11.21 4.26 2.29
CA VAL A 489 10.02 4.50 1.47
C VAL A 489 9.10 3.29 1.66
N GLY A 490 7.89 3.47 2.18
CA GLY A 490 6.89 2.40 2.31
C GLY A 490 5.59 2.78 1.58
N GLY A 491 5.69 3.18 0.31
CA GLY A 491 4.52 3.50 -0.49
C GLY A 491 3.76 2.24 -0.95
N THR A 492 2.43 2.37 -0.99
CA THR A 492 1.43 1.59 -1.76
C THR A 492 1.32 0.06 -1.65
N ALA A 493 2.35 -0.74 -1.42
CA ALA A 493 2.15 -2.21 -1.41
C ALA A 493 2.05 -2.90 -0.06
N GLY A 494 2.29 -2.17 1.05
CA GLY A 494 1.81 -2.57 2.38
C GLY A 494 0.30 -2.86 2.37
N ALA A 495 -0.46 -1.98 1.72
CA ALA A 495 -1.92 -2.06 1.65
C ALA A 495 -2.43 -3.11 0.65
N ALA A 496 -1.77 -3.30 -0.50
CA ALA A 496 -2.10 -4.37 -1.44
C ALA A 496 -1.85 -5.76 -0.83
N THR A 497 -0.82 -5.88 0.01
CA THR A 497 -0.51 -7.15 0.68
C THR A 497 -1.55 -7.44 1.77
N ALA A 498 -1.95 -6.46 2.60
CA ALA A 498 -3.02 -6.60 3.59
C ALA A 498 -4.38 -7.02 2.98
N SER A 499 -4.76 -6.43 1.83
CA SER A 499 -5.96 -6.84 1.08
C SER A 499 -5.87 -8.26 0.52
N ASN A 500 -4.67 -8.68 0.08
CA ASN A 500 -4.42 -10.02 -0.42
C ASN A 500 -4.38 -11.07 0.71
N VAL A 501 -3.97 -10.69 1.94
CA VAL A 501 -4.03 -11.55 3.13
C VAL A 501 -5.47 -12.01 3.38
N GLU A 502 -6.43 -11.09 3.34
CA GLU A 502 -7.85 -11.37 3.61
C GLU A 502 -8.49 -12.20 2.49
N LEU A 503 -8.20 -11.90 1.22
CA LEU A 503 -8.77 -12.58 0.05
C LEU A 503 -8.22 -14.01 -0.18
N TYR A 504 -6.95 -14.26 0.15
CA TYR A 504 -6.32 -15.57 -0.09
C TYR A 504 -6.26 -16.48 1.14
N ASN A 505 -6.37 -15.97 2.37
CA ASN A 505 -6.55 -16.82 3.55
C ASN A 505 -7.97 -17.43 3.61
N GLN A 506 -9.02 -16.72 3.17
CA GLN A 506 -10.38 -17.28 3.15
C GLN A 506 -10.52 -18.52 2.24
N MET A 507 -9.67 -18.67 1.21
CA MET A 507 -9.68 -19.88 0.37
C MET A 507 -9.11 -21.13 1.07
N LEU A 508 -8.35 -20.99 2.17
CA LEU A 508 -7.86 -22.13 2.96
C LEU A 508 -8.95 -22.80 3.80
N HIS A 509 -10.11 -22.18 4.01
CA HIS A 509 -11.25 -22.85 4.67
C HIS A 509 -11.92 -23.93 3.81
N ARG A 510 -11.52 -24.11 2.54
CA ARG A 510 -11.82 -25.35 1.78
C ARG A 510 -10.96 -26.56 2.20
N LYS A 511 -9.90 -26.38 3.02
CA LYS A 511 -9.09 -27.51 3.51
C LYS A 511 -9.88 -28.46 4.42
N LYS A 512 -10.88 -27.98 5.16
CA LYS A 512 -11.78 -28.86 5.94
C LYS A 512 -12.64 -29.77 5.05
N ASP A 513 -12.80 -29.43 3.78
CA ASP A 513 -13.63 -30.20 2.84
C ASP A 513 -12.82 -31.25 2.05
N LEU A 514 -11.54 -31.01 1.76
CA LEU A 514 -10.70 -32.01 1.06
C LEU A 514 -10.41 -33.27 1.90
N VAL A 515 -10.26 -33.12 3.22
CA VAL A 515 -10.12 -34.27 4.14
C VAL A 515 -11.42 -35.09 4.17
N SER A 516 -12.57 -34.42 4.02
CA SER A 516 -13.91 -35.06 3.94
C SER A 516 -14.15 -35.77 2.59
N GLN A 517 -13.51 -35.29 1.51
CA GLN A 517 -13.62 -35.85 0.17
C GLN A 517 -12.74 -37.10 -0.06
N VAL A 518 -11.63 -37.25 0.68
CA VAL A 518 -10.69 -38.39 0.52
C VAL A 518 -11.01 -39.52 1.50
N CYS A 519 -11.36 -39.20 2.74
CA CYS A 519 -11.83 -40.17 3.74
C CYS A 519 -13.35 -39.98 3.86
N GLY A 520 -14.14 -40.63 2.99
CA GLY A 520 -15.58 -40.39 2.88
C GLY A 520 -16.30 -40.33 4.23
N ALA A 521 -17.33 -39.48 4.31
CA ALA A 521 -18.04 -39.13 5.54
C ALA A 521 -18.33 -40.35 6.44
N GLY A 522 -17.51 -40.52 7.49
CA GLY A 522 -17.67 -41.55 8.52
C GLY A 522 -16.66 -42.70 8.52
N ALA A 523 -15.65 -42.75 7.64
CA ALA A 523 -14.60 -43.77 7.71
C ALA A 523 -13.30 -43.26 8.36
N GLN A 524 -12.78 -43.99 9.35
CA GLN A 524 -11.45 -43.73 9.93
C GLN A 524 -10.37 -43.96 8.86
N CYS A 525 -9.63 -42.91 8.52
CA CYS A 525 -8.46 -43.03 7.66
C CYS A 525 -7.35 -43.80 8.40
N SER A 526 -6.67 -44.74 7.72
CA SER A 526 -5.59 -45.51 8.35
C SER A 526 -4.38 -44.62 8.66
N ASP A 527 -3.71 -44.88 9.78
CA ASP A 527 -2.54 -44.10 10.24
C ASP A 527 -1.41 -44.01 9.20
N ALA A 528 -1.34 -44.98 8.27
CA ALA A 528 -0.39 -44.97 7.16
C ALA A 528 -0.71 -43.89 6.10
N THR A 529 -1.99 -43.65 5.81
CA THR A 529 -2.42 -42.61 4.85
C THR A 529 -2.30 -41.21 5.45
N LEU A 530 -2.58 -41.08 6.76
CA LEU A 530 -2.42 -39.83 7.50
C LEU A 530 -0.95 -39.43 7.67
N ASN A 531 -0.07 -40.40 8.00
CA ASN A 531 1.37 -40.16 8.10
C ASN A 531 2.04 -39.88 6.74
N ALA A 532 1.56 -40.45 5.63
CA ALA A 532 2.08 -40.14 4.30
C ALA A 532 1.81 -38.69 3.86
N VAL A 533 0.64 -38.13 4.22
CA VAL A 533 0.30 -36.73 3.94
C VAL A 533 1.05 -35.76 4.86
N ILE A 534 1.25 -36.12 6.13
CA ILE A 534 2.00 -35.32 7.12
C ILE A 534 3.51 -35.33 6.81
N GLN A 535 4.08 -36.46 6.38
CA GLN A 535 5.49 -36.53 5.97
C GLN A 535 5.76 -35.79 4.65
N ALA A 536 4.81 -35.79 3.71
CA ALA A 536 4.92 -35.01 2.48
C ALA A 536 4.84 -33.49 2.71
N GLN A 537 4.19 -33.03 3.80
CA GLN A 537 4.12 -31.61 4.18
C GLN A 537 5.28 -31.18 5.10
N GLY A 538 5.76 -32.06 6.00
CA GLY A 538 6.92 -31.80 6.86
C GLY A 538 8.24 -31.66 6.09
N ALA A 539 8.47 -32.48 5.07
CA ALA A 539 9.66 -32.37 4.22
C ALA A 539 9.72 -31.06 3.40
N ASN A 540 8.55 -30.47 3.09
CA ASN A 540 8.46 -29.18 2.37
C ASN A 540 8.60 -27.96 3.29
N ALA A 541 8.32 -28.10 4.59
CA ALA A 541 8.49 -27.04 5.58
C ALA A 541 9.94 -26.94 6.09
N ASP A 542 10.62 -28.07 6.26
CA ASP A 542 12.08 -28.09 6.52
C ASP A 542 12.88 -27.59 5.31
N ALA A 543 12.34 -27.76 4.09
CA ALA A 543 12.87 -27.20 2.84
C ALA A 543 12.86 -25.65 2.77
N ALA A 544 12.05 -24.97 3.59
CA ALA A 544 11.87 -23.52 3.56
C ALA A 544 12.65 -22.75 4.64
N ALA A 545 13.16 -23.41 5.67
CA ALA A 545 13.84 -22.74 6.80
C ALA A 545 15.37 -22.64 6.68
N GLY A 546 15.98 -23.26 5.65
CA GLY A 546 17.44 -23.34 5.49
C GLY A 546 18.13 -22.32 4.56
N SER A 547 17.43 -21.47 3.80
CA SER A 547 18.04 -20.82 2.61
C SER A 547 17.73 -19.33 2.36
N LEU A 548 17.99 -18.45 3.34
CA LEU A 548 18.22 -17.02 2.99
C LEU A 548 19.59 -16.78 2.34
N GLN A 549 20.47 -17.79 2.29
CA GLN A 549 21.69 -17.73 1.50
C GLN A 549 21.41 -18.11 0.04
N PRO A 550 21.96 -17.37 -0.94
CA PRO A 550 21.85 -17.75 -2.35
C PRO A 550 22.48 -19.13 -2.56
N ASN A 551 21.84 -19.97 -3.37
CA ASN A 551 22.34 -21.31 -3.67
C ASN A 551 23.49 -21.25 -4.68
N TYR A 552 23.46 -20.30 -5.61
CA TYR A 552 24.48 -20.14 -6.65
C TYR A 552 24.69 -18.67 -7.03
N ALA A 553 25.80 -18.38 -7.70
CA ALA A 553 26.06 -17.09 -8.34
C ALA A 553 26.38 -17.28 -9.82
N THR A 554 26.03 -16.32 -10.67
CA THR A 554 26.34 -16.38 -12.10
C THR A 554 27.05 -15.14 -12.60
N ALA A 555 27.85 -15.33 -13.64
CA ALA A 555 28.37 -14.30 -14.52
C ALA A 555 28.05 -14.68 -15.96
N ASN A 556 27.24 -13.88 -16.64
CA ASN A 556 26.84 -14.11 -18.03
C ASN A 556 27.52 -13.10 -18.94
N GLY A 557 27.80 -13.52 -20.17
CA GLY A 557 28.30 -12.65 -21.23
C GLY A 557 27.61 -13.00 -22.54
N GLY A 558 27.07 -12.02 -23.25
CA GLY A 558 26.32 -12.23 -24.49
C GLY A 558 26.68 -11.25 -25.59
N VAL A 559 26.52 -11.69 -26.84
CA VAL A 559 26.59 -10.85 -28.05
C VAL A 559 25.40 -11.23 -28.92
N LEU A 560 24.61 -10.24 -29.35
CA LEU A 560 23.36 -10.45 -30.07
C LEU A 560 22.40 -11.37 -29.28
N SER A 561 21.95 -12.46 -29.88
CA SER A 561 21.07 -13.45 -29.25
C SER A 561 21.83 -14.59 -28.56
N ALA A 562 23.16 -14.67 -28.68
CA ALA A 562 23.95 -15.75 -28.09
C ALA A 562 24.50 -15.34 -26.71
N ASN A 563 24.37 -16.22 -25.72
CA ASN A 563 24.83 -15.98 -24.35
C ASN A 563 25.70 -17.14 -23.88
N GLY A 564 26.77 -16.82 -23.16
CA GLY A 564 27.56 -17.74 -22.35
C GLY A 564 27.38 -17.45 -20.87
N THR A 565 27.34 -18.50 -20.06
CA THR A 565 27.10 -18.44 -18.62
C THR A 565 28.20 -19.16 -17.87
N LEU A 566 28.72 -18.51 -16.83
CA LEU A 566 29.50 -19.13 -15.77
C LEU A 566 28.67 -19.13 -14.51
N ALA A 567 28.49 -20.28 -13.87
CA ALA A 567 27.81 -20.37 -12.59
C ALA A 567 28.70 -21.06 -11.55
N VAL A 568 28.57 -20.65 -10.29
CA VAL A 568 29.23 -21.29 -9.15
C VAL A 568 28.19 -21.67 -8.12
N ASN A 569 28.20 -22.92 -7.70
CA ASN A 569 27.43 -23.39 -6.55
C ASN A 569 28.09 -22.84 -5.27
N LEU A 570 27.33 -22.10 -4.47
CA LEU A 570 27.86 -21.43 -3.29
C LEU A 570 28.00 -22.36 -2.07
N TYR A 571 27.47 -23.58 -2.14
CA TYR A 571 27.65 -24.60 -1.09
C TYR A 571 29.00 -25.33 -1.19
N ASP A 572 29.43 -25.71 -2.40
CA ASP A 572 30.60 -26.57 -2.62
C ASP A 572 31.67 -25.96 -3.55
N GLY A 573 31.38 -24.80 -4.14
CA GLY A 573 32.28 -24.12 -5.08
C GLY A 573 32.36 -24.76 -6.46
N GLN A 574 31.54 -25.77 -6.78
CA GLN A 574 31.51 -26.39 -8.12
C GLN A 574 31.13 -25.37 -9.18
N ARG A 575 31.81 -25.44 -10.32
CA ARG A 575 31.68 -24.47 -11.40
C ARG A 575 31.03 -25.09 -12.62
N TYR A 576 30.20 -24.31 -13.27
CA TYR A 576 29.44 -24.70 -14.45
C TYR A 576 29.71 -23.71 -15.58
N VAL A 577 29.81 -24.24 -16.79
CA VAL A 577 29.86 -23.45 -18.01
C VAL A 577 28.68 -23.83 -18.89
N GLY A 578 28.01 -22.83 -19.43
CA GLY A 578 26.83 -23.04 -20.26
C GLY A 578 26.61 -21.94 -21.27
N GLY A 579 25.54 -22.06 -22.03
CA GLY A 579 25.11 -21.05 -22.98
C GLY A 579 23.76 -21.36 -23.60
N GLY A 580 23.19 -20.36 -24.26
CA GLY A 580 21.88 -20.46 -24.88
C GLY A 580 21.57 -19.29 -25.81
N VAL A 581 20.40 -19.36 -26.45
CA VAL A 581 19.95 -18.32 -27.38
C VAL A 581 18.78 -17.56 -26.76
N SER A 582 18.92 -16.24 -26.61
CA SER A 582 17.90 -15.34 -26.08
C SER A 582 17.24 -14.51 -27.17
N ILE A 583 15.94 -14.29 -27.03
CA ILE A 583 15.14 -13.34 -27.81
C ILE A 583 14.88 -12.13 -26.91
N THR A 584 15.22 -10.93 -27.37
CA THR A 584 15.14 -9.68 -26.58
C THR A 584 14.28 -8.61 -27.24
N ASN A 585 13.68 -7.73 -26.45
CA ASN A 585 12.93 -6.55 -26.88
C ASN A 585 13.44 -5.29 -26.14
N PRO A 586 13.85 -4.21 -26.84
CA PRO A 586 14.05 -4.16 -28.30
C PRO A 586 15.07 -5.19 -28.76
N SER A 587 14.92 -5.69 -30.00
CA SER A 587 15.81 -6.70 -30.55
C SER A 587 17.26 -6.23 -30.48
N ALA A 588 18.17 -7.10 -30.01
CA ALA A 588 19.58 -6.77 -29.87
C ALA A 588 20.19 -6.40 -31.24
N VAL A 589 20.22 -5.11 -31.57
CA VAL A 589 20.81 -4.55 -32.79
C VAL A 589 22.28 -4.14 -32.59
N SER A 590 22.81 -4.26 -31.38
CA SER A 590 24.17 -3.84 -31.01
C SER A 590 25.13 -5.03 -30.94
N TRP A 591 26.29 -4.90 -31.60
CA TRP A 591 27.44 -5.81 -31.48
C TRP A 591 28.22 -5.64 -30.17
N MET A 592 27.78 -4.76 -29.26
CA MET A 592 28.45 -4.57 -27.97
C MET A 592 28.20 -5.77 -27.05
N PRO A 593 29.26 -6.34 -26.45
CA PRO A 593 29.10 -7.42 -25.48
C PRO A 593 28.36 -6.92 -24.24
N SER A 594 27.28 -7.62 -23.89
CA SER A 594 26.56 -7.43 -22.62
C SER A 594 27.09 -8.43 -21.61
N GLY A 595 27.13 -8.05 -20.33
CA GLY A 595 27.51 -8.93 -19.24
C GLY A 595 26.60 -8.73 -18.04
N THR A 596 26.31 -9.77 -17.29
CA THR A 596 25.53 -9.70 -16.05
C THR A 596 26.18 -10.52 -14.95
N ALA A 597 26.00 -10.10 -13.70
CA ALA A 597 26.42 -10.84 -12.52
C ALA A 597 25.25 -10.94 -11.55
N THR A 598 24.83 -12.16 -11.19
CA THR A 598 23.62 -12.40 -10.37
C THR A 598 23.88 -13.35 -9.21
N LEU A 599 23.06 -13.23 -8.18
CA LEU A 599 22.88 -14.23 -7.13
C LEU A 599 21.54 -14.94 -7.36
N GLY A 600 21.51 -16.27 -7.17
CA GLY A 600 20.38 -17.12 -7.48
C GLY A 600 19.88 -17.92 -6.28
N TRP A 601 18.55 -17.99 -6.14
CA TRP A 601 17.86 -18.80 -5.13
C TRP A 601 16.97 -19.82 -5.84
N ILE A 602 17.28 -21.10 -5.67
CA ILE A 602 16.55 -22.24 -6.23
C ILE A 602 15.49 -22.66 -5.22
N PHE A 603 14.25 -22.71 -5.66
CA PHE A 603 13.16 -23.15 -4.81
C PHE A 603 13.32 -24.64 -4.47
N GLY A 604 13.39 -24.94 -3.16
CA GLY A 604 13.51 -26.30 -2.65
C GLY A 604 14.93 -26.88 -2.69
N ALA A 605 15.95 -26.12 -3.11
CA ALA A 605 17.35 -26.55 -2.98
C ALA A 605 17.92 -26.09 -1.63
N GLN A 606 18.58 -27.02 -0.93
CA GLN A 606 19.15 -26.76 0.40
C GLN A 606 20.59 -27.23 0.55
N ASP A 607 21.12 -27.89 -0.46
CA ASP A 607 22.43 -28.51 -0.41
C ASP A 607 23.16 -28.41 -1.76
N ALA A 608 24.42 -28.83 -1.74
CA ALA A 608 25.25 -28.87 -2.93
C ALA A 608 24.67 -29.77 -4.03
N GLY A 609 24.08 -30.92 -3.69
CA GLY A 609 23.58 -31.90 -4.66
C GLY A 609 22.37 -31.41 -5.46
N SER A 610 21.41 -30.81 -4.79
CA SER A 610 20.22 -30.18 -5.38
C SER A 610 20.58 -28.97 -6.26
N THR A 611 21.52 -28.15 -5.79
CA THR A 611 22.07 -27.03 -6.57
C THR A 611 22.83 -27.51 -7.81
N ASN A 612 23.66 -28.56 -7.68
CA ASN A 612 24.39 -29.17 -8.79
C ASN A 612 23.47 -29.80 -9.83
N SER A 613 22.32 -30.32 -9.40
CA SER A 613 21.30 -30.90 -10.30
C SER A 613 20.55 -29.83 -11.09
N PHE A 614 20.29 -28.67 -10.47
CA PHE A 614 19.70 -27.51 -11.17
C PHE A 614 20.66 -26.89 -12.19
N LEU A 615 21.95 -26.78 -11.83
CA LEU A 615 22.99 -26.15 -12.67
C LEU A 615 23.55 -27.07 -13.77
N ASN A 616 23.11 -28.32 -13.88
CA ASN A 616 23.64 -29.29 -14.84
C ASN A 616 22.53 -29.79 -15.78
N GLY A 617 22.53 -29.32 -17.02
CA GLY A 617 21.58 -29.73 -18.06
C GLY A 617 20.86 -28.56 -18.74
N ASP A 618 19.68 -28.86 -19.28
CA ASP A 618 18.88 -27.93 -20.07
C ASP A 618 17.89 -27.12 -19.23
N GLY A 619 17.62 -25.88 -19.64
CA GLY A 619 16.61 -25.03 -19.02
C GLY A 619 16.16 -23.84 -19.87
N SER A 620 15.21 -23.07 -19.36
CA SER A 620 14.72 -21.83 -19.95
C SER A 620 14.81 -20.67 -18.95
N GLN A 621 14.89 -19.43 -19.43
CA GLN A 621 15.02 -18.25 -18.58
C GLN A 621 14.19 -17.08 -19.11
N TYR A 622 13.55 -16.33 -18.22
CA TYR A 622 12.94 -15.02 -18.49
C TYR A 622 13.72 -13.95 -17.71
N PHE A 623 14.07 -12.82 -18.34
CA PHE A 623 14.86 -11.78 -17.70
C PHE A 623 14.46 -10.35 -18.06
N ILE A 624 14.79 -9.43 -17.17
CA ILE A 624 14.69 -7.99 -17.36
C ILE A 624 15.99 -7.30 -16.95
N SER A 625 16.39 -6.30 -17.73
CA SER A 625 17.56 -5.44 -17.51
C SER A 625 17.14 -3.98 -17.62
N VAL A 626 17.41 -3.18 -16.58
CA VAL A 626 16.95 -1.80 -16.47
C VAL A 626 18.14 -0.86 -16.20
N PRO A 627 18.41 0.15 -17.04
CA PRO A 627 19.49 1.10 -16.81
C PRO A 627 19.31 1.84 -15.48
N THR A 628 20.41 1.93 -14.74
CA THR A 628 20.49 2.69 -13.50
C THR A 628 21.27 3.99 -13.74
N PRO A 629 21.11 4.99 -12.87
CA PRO A 629 21.90 6.24 -12.94
C PRO A 629 23.42 6.06 -12.78
N PHE A 630 23.89 4.86 -12.40
CA PHE A 630 25.28 4.59 -12.02
C PHE A 630 26.12 3.95 -13.13
N GLY A 631 25.63 3.97 -14.38
CA GLY A 631 26.37 3.40 -15.52
C GLY A 631 26.41 1.88 -15.51
N VAL A 632 25.44 1.24 -14.87
CA VAL A 632 25.17 -0.21 -14.90
C VAL A 632 23.66 -0.42 -15.01
N ASN A 633 23.23 -1.61 -15.43
CA ASN A 633 21.82 -2.00 -15.40
C ASN A 633 21.52 -2.82 -14.13
N ALA A 634 20.33 -2.70 -13.56
CA ALA A 634 19.80 -3.67 -12.60
C ALA A 634 19.20 -4.85 -13.37
N PHE A 635 19.47 -6.07 -12.92
CA PHE A 635 19.09 -7.29 -13.62
C PHE A 635 18.29 -8.22 -12.72
N GLY A 636 17.20 -8.78 -13.25
CA GLY A 636 16.41 -9.81 -12.57
C GLY A 636 15.98 -10.89 -13.55
N ALA A 637 15.99 -12.16 -13.12
CA ALA A 637 15.58 -13.28 -13.95
C ALA A 637 14.86 -14.40 -13.17
N ILE A 638 14.10 -15.21 -13.91
CA ILE A 638 13.52 -16.48 -13.46
C ILE A 638 14.05 -17.57 -14.37
N THR A 639 14.69 -18.58 -13.80
CA THR A 639 15.31 -19.70 -14.53
C THR A 639 14.61 -21.01 -14.17
N HIS A 640 14.22 -21.82 -15.15
CA HIS A 640 13.57 -23.11 -14.96
C HIS A 640 14.38 -24.23 -15.64
N ALA A 641 14.86 -25.19 -14.87
CA ALA A 641 15.54 -26.37 -15.40
C ALA A 641 14.51 -27.39 -15.91
N TYR A 642 14.78 -28.08 -17.02
CA TYR A 642 13.87 -29.09 -17.59
C TYR A 642 13.71 -30.34 -16.71
N GLY A 643 14.47 -30.44 -15.62
CA GLY A 643 14.29 -31.37 -14.51
C GLY A 643 13.25 -30.94 -13.45
N GLY A 644 12.59 -29.79 -13.62
CA GLY A 644 11.42 -29.36 -12.83
C GLY A 644 11.69 -28.34 -11.72
N SER A 645 12.93 -27.90 -11.53
CA SER A 645 13.31 -26.91 -10.51
C SER A 645 13.38 -25.49 -11.07
N THR A 646 13.03 -24.49 -10.24
CA THR A 646 12.98 -23.07 -10.62
C THR A 646 13.84 -22.23 -9.69
N ALA A 647 14.46 -21.18 -10.21
CA ALA A 647 15.21 -20.21 -9.42
C ALA A 647 14.84 -18.76 -9.76
N VAL A 648 15.06 -17.86 -8.80
CA VAL A 648 15.04 -16.41 -8.98
C VAL A 648 16.47 -15.88 -8.91
N GLU A 649 16.82 -14.97 -9.81
CA GLU A 649 18.13 -14.33 -9.89
C GLU A 649 18.03 -12.81 -9.79
N ILE A 650 18.94 -12.19 -9.04
CA ILE A 650 19.02 -10.74 -8.85
C ILE A 650 20.47 -10.29 -8.98
N GLY A 651 20.72 -9.20 -9.71
CA GLY A 651 22.07 -8.70 -9.91
C GLY A 651 22.20 -7.44 -10.74
N PHE A 652 23.37 -7.29 -11.38
CA PHE A 652 23.73 -6.12 -12.19
C PHE A 652 24.17 -6.53 -13.59
N GLY A 653 24.03 -5.62 -14.55
CA GLY A 653 24.39 -5.82 -15.94
C GLY A 653 25.13 -4.66 -16.58
N SER A 654 25.69 -4.89 -17.77
CA SER A 654 26.34 -3.86 -18.57
C SER A 654 25.38 -2.71 -18.85
N PRO A 655 25.88 -1.47 -18.85
CA PRO A 655 25.08 -0.30 -19.21
C PRO A 655 24.48 -0.44 -20.61
N GLY A 656 23.16 -0.21 -20.71
CA GLY A 656 22.42 -0.28 -21.97
C GLY A 656 20.96 0.16 -21.80
N GLY A 657 20.21 0.19 -22.91
CA GLY A 657 18.77 0.46 -22.86
C GLY A 657 18.00 -0.58 -22.03
N LYS A 658 16.75 -0.28 -21.67
CA LYS A 658 15.85 -1.27 -21.06
C LYS A 658 15.73 -2.48 -21.99
N THR A 659 15.85 -3.69 -21.46
CA THR A 659 15.76 -4.92 -22.25
C THR A 659 14.97 -5.96 -21.47
N ILE A 660 13.99 -6.56 -22.14
CA ILE A 660 13.26 -7.74 -21.64
C ILE A 660 13.58 -8.89 -22.59
N GLY A 661 13.81 -10.08 -22.07
CA GLY A 661 14.15 -11.22 -22.92
C GLY A 661 13.76 -12.57 -22.37
N VAL A 662 13.72 -13.53 -23.27
CA VAL A 662 13.46 -14.94 -23.00
C VAL A 662 14.57 -15.76 -23.64
N MET A 663 15.19 -16.65 -22.87
CA MET A 663 16.00 -17.75 -23.37
C MET A 663 15.11 -19.00 -23.36
N PRO A 664 14.47 -19.36 -24.48
CA PRO A 664 13.61 -20.53 -24.54
C PRO A 664 14.37 -21.84 -24.35
N TRP A 665 15.69 -21.86 -24.59
CA TRP A 665 16.56 -23.00 -24.33
C TRP A 665 18.01 -22.57 -24.08
N GLY A 666 18.61 -23.12 -23.01
CA GLY A 666 20.02 -23.04 -22.69
C GLY A 666 20.51 -24.35 -22.05
N HIS A 667 21.82 -24.61 -22.15
CA HIS A 667 22.46 -25.82 -21.65
C HIS A 667 23.69 -25.48 -20.81
N SER A 668 23.90 -26.22 -19.72
CA SER A 668 25.02 -26.03 -18.79
C SER A 668 25.66 -27.37 -18.42
N SER A 669 26.98 -27.38 -18.24
CA SER A 669 27.76 -28.58 -17.88
C SER A 669 28.84 -28.25 -16.84
N PRO A 670 29.20 -29.20 -15.95
CA PRO A 670 30.21 -28.99 -14.92
C PRO A 670 31.62 -28.86 -15.53
N VAL A 671 32.44 -27.99 -14.95
CA VAL A 671 33.84 -27.83 -15.33
C VAL A 671 34.71 -28.75 -14.47
N SER A 672 35.36 -29.74 -15.09
CA SER A 672 36.27 -30.65 -14.37
C SER A 672 37.52 -29.89 -13.90
N ALA A 673 37.86 -30.00 -12.60
CA ALA A 673 39.14 -29.52 -12.09
C ALA A 673 40.28 -30.32 -12.74
N LYS A 674 41.22 -29.62 -13.39
CA LYS A 674 42.53 -30.17 -13.76
C LYS A 674 43.59 -29.73 -12.78
#